data_AF-A0A183IT94-F1
#
_entry.id   AF-A0A183IT94-F1
#
_cell.length_a   1.000
_cell.length_b   1.000
_cell.length_c   1.000
_cell.angle_alpha   90.00
_cell.angle_beta   90.00
_cell.angle_gamma   90.00
#
_symmetry.space_group_name_H-M   'P 1'
#
loop_
_entity.id
_entity.type
_entity.pdbx_description
1 polymer ?
#
loop_
_entity_poly.entity_id
_entity_poly.type
_entity_poly.pdbx_seq_one_letter_code
_entity_poly.pdbx_strand_id
1 'polypeptide(L)'
;MERMTMSGLLDPSTQKIPEKLIILNDRIAGLTARMYNIKKKYENPKAKPSFLTERNMEVCIKHLTKKFPQFDVRSSGALLNSVNFVKDQILTTLDLDYGTFVDVLELRDHVNELLTTISACQVKFNLSLNFDLTYYYLNLISDFVCLMILISKIEQRKVILGLYSTAYEIKNGEGEQNFPRLGQMIMDYGNPLKKLSDDFSPHRANLMRAINSIAFIYGRRNLTADKWREAQLLSLVSTPSNLLSSAETDTIPCEYLSLETMNRWIIVSLSICHYCIAQPLFADLWGQALKSGVRFPIYRDEYLSIHHYLQPFLEGIKGYGKRVNELKELYTAATQNAVLVHRERRKFLRSALKQLWLLLSDEPGLIAPKLLLVLIGVSFSRDEVNWLLRHGENWMDKSASKTKCPVDISDKQLPELLFYIMELRNLVLKHENIIRCYYLQYLKGFDAPLLANLVKNAVWISDTERSLVNSITDTLANISMDIANPGSREYDFAALRLDLCRLQVYSESKGISLENNPDFAHAINTTIFHLKAVDELDQIMKDNSDLSLNCFYPSQLMNNFRFCLRVPSQARFVCVFPRICADFTHCFHNMCPEERIIIGNRATNTCDLFLKQTVMKAAELFAEICRYMGAIADQSLPENCRNEKQSDEKKSIGEKSKKEAKAKLPETENRPGDESYRKTIEDTNA
;
A
#
# COMPACT_ATOMS: atom_id res chain seq x y z
N MET A 1 30.37 -28.56 -43.96
CA MET A 1 29.67 -27.32 -43.56
C MET A 1 29.01 -27.58 -42.22
N GLU A 2 29.81 -27.49 -41.16
CA GLU A 2 29.36 -27.56 -39.78
C GLU A 2 28.52 -26.32 -39.47
N ARG A 3 27.31 -26.54 -38.95
CA ARG A 3 26.48 -25.48 -38.41
C ARG A 3 27.07 -25.05 -37.07
N MET A 4 27.59 -23.84 -37.03
CA MET A 4 27.76 -23.05 -35.81
C MET A 4 26.41 -22.88 -35.13
N THR A 5 26.17 -23.63 -34.06
CA THR A 5 25.13 -23.33 -33.06
C THR A 5 25.67 -23.77 -31.70
N MET A 6 26.16 -22.82 -30.91
CA MET A 6 26.08 -22.77 -29.44
C MET A 6 26.74 -21.47 -28.97
N SER A 7 26.00 -20.38 -28.96
CA SER A 7 26.24 -19.34 -27.96
C SER A 7 25.92 -19.97 -26.61
N GLY A 8 26.90 -20.22 -25.75
CA GLY A 8 26.66 -20.78 -24.42
C GLY A 8 25.66 -19.91 -23.66
N LEU A 9 24.63 -20.55 -23.06
CA LEU A 9 23.71 -19.88 -22.14
C LEU A 9 24.53 -19.27 -21.00
N LEU A 10 24.25 -18.00 -20.66
CA LEU A 10 24.86 -17.33 -19.51
C LEU A 10 24.49 -18.10 -18.24
N ASP A 11 25.48 -18.42 -17.41
CA ASP A 11 25.27 -19.12 -16.14
C ASP A 11 24.63 -18.17 -15.13
N PRO A 12 23.34 -18.35 -14.76
CA PRO A 12 22.62 -17.47 -13.83
C PRO A 12 23.33 -17.33 -12.47
N SER A 13 24.09 -18.35 -12.06
CA SER A 13 24.74 -18.39 -10.75
C SER A 13 25.81 -17.30 -10.56
N THR A 14 26.38 -16.82 -11.65
CA THR A 14 27.45 -15.81 -11.66
C THR A 14 26.96 -14.37 -11.81
N GLN A 15 25.66 -14.19 -12.08
CA GLN A 15 25.11 -12.91 -12.52
C GLN A 15 24.60 -12.00 -11.38
N LYS A 16 24.59 -12.51 -10.15
CA LYS A 16 24.10 -11.80 -8.95
C LYS A 16 22.70 -11.20 -9.14
N ILE A 17 21.82 -11.97 -9.79
CA ILE A 17 20.45 -11.55 -10.11
C ILE A 17 19.67 -11.16 -8.84
N PRO A 18 19.68 -11.96 -7.75
CA PRO A 18 18.98 -11.58 -6.52
C PRO A 18 19.44 -10.24 -5.94
N GLU A 19 20.76 -10.02 -5.87
CA GLU A 19 21.32 -8.78 -5.33
C GLU A 19 20.94 -7.57 -6.20
N LYS A 20 21.10 -7.70 -7.53
CA LYS A 20 20.72 -6.63 -8.46
C LYS A 20 19.22 -6.32 -8.37
N LEU A 21 18.37 -7.34 -8.25
CA LEU A 21 16.92 -7.15 -8.08
C LEU A 21 16.59 -6.40 -6.79
N ILE A 22 17.16 -6.80 -5.65
CA ILE A 22 16.91 -6.15 -4.36
C ILE A 22 17.36 -4.67 -4.40
N ILE A 23 18.59 -4.41 -4.87
CA ILE A 23 19.18 -3.06 -4.90
C ILE A 23 18.39 -2.14 -5.85
N LEU A 24 18.03 -2.63 -7.05
CA LEU A 24 17.31 -1.80 -8.02
C LEU A 24 15.86 -1.53 -7.59
N ASN A 25 15.18 -2.46 -6.91
CA ASN A 25 13.86 -2.19 -6.36
C ASN A 25 13.90 -1.05 -5.32
N ASP A 26 14.85 -1.07 -4.38
CA ASP A 26 15.06 0.02 -3.41
C ASP A 26 15.38 1.35 -4.12
N ARG A 27 16.28 1.32 -5.11
CA ARG A 27 16.62 2.51 -5.91
C ARG A 27 15.40 3.09 -6.63
N ILE A 28 14.55 2.25 -7.23
CA ILE A 28 13.31 2.70 -7.90
C ILE A 28 12.36 3.34 -6.89
N ALA A 29 12.16 2.73 -5.72
CA ALA A 29 11.29 3.28 -4.68
C ALA A 29 11.77 4.68 -4.25
N GLY A 30 13.07 4.84 -4.03
CA GLY A 30 13.69 6.12 -3.71
C GLY A 30 13.55 7.18 -4.80
N LEU A 31 13.85 6.84 -6.05
CA LEU A 31 13.72 7.78 -7.17
C LEU A 31 12.26 8.13 -7.46
N THR A 32 11.32 7.21 -7.24
CA THR A 32 9.88 7.49 -7.35
C THR A 32 9.44 8.49 -6.29
N ALA A 33 9.93 8.37 -5.04
CA ALA A 33 9.68 9.36 -3.99
C ALA A 33 10.20 10.75 -4.37
N ARG A 34 11.43 10.84 -4.89
CA ARG A 34 12.02 12.10 -5.36
C ARG A 34 11.22 12.71 -6.51
N MET A 35 10.87 11.90 -7.52
CA MET A 35 10.08 12.34 -8.68
C MET A 35 8.68 12.81 -8.29
N TYR A 36 8.06 12.13 -7.32
CA TYR A 36 6.81 12.55 -6.74
C TYR A 36 6.94 13.93 -6.08
N ASN A 37 7.99 14.17 -5.29
CA ASN A 37 8.21 15.48 -4.66
C ASN A 37 8.51 16.58 -5.68
N ILE A 38 9.29 16.29 -6.73
CA ILE A 38 9.49 17.19 -7.88
C ILE A 38 8.13 17.54 -8.49
N LYS A 39 7.29 16.55 -8.81
CA LYS A 39 5.95 16.79 -9.34
C LYS A 39 5.14 17.73 -8.43
N LYS A 40 5.04 17.43 -7.13
CA LYS A 40 4.28 18.27 -6.18
C LYS A 40 4.85 19.68 -6.04
N LYS A 41 6.17 19.85 -6.04
CA LYS A 41 6.87 21.17 -6.03
C LYS A 41 6.43 22.01 -7.23
N TYR A 42 6.41 21.42 -8.42
CA TYR A 42 6.03 22.10 -9.67
C TYR A 42 4.52 22.14 -9.95
N GLU A 43 3.68 21.54 -9.11
CA GLU A 43 2.23 21.76 -9.15
C GLU A 43 1.80 22.90 -8.24
N ASN A 44 2.49 23.08 -7.10
CA ASN A 44 2.18 24.12 -6.13
C ASN A 44 2.72 25.49 -6.57
N PRO A 45 1.85 26.49 -6.88
CA PRO A 45 2.30 27.81 -7.32
C PRO A 45 3.21 28.54 -6.32
N LYS A 46 3.09 28.23 -5.02
CA LYS A 46 3.90 28.84 -3.95
C LYS A 46 5.28 28.21 -3.80
N ALA A 47 5.46 26.96 -4.26
CA ALA A 47 6.73 26.24 -4.15
C ALA A 47 7.55 26.28 -5.45
N LYS A 48 6.96 26.74 -6.56
CA LYS A 48 7.65 26.93 -7.84
C LYS A 48 8.79 27.94 -7.72
N PRO A 49 9.95 27.68 -8.34
CA PRO A 49 11.00 28.69 -8.48
C PRO A 49 10.47 29.98 -9.13
N SER A 50 10.86 31.15 -8.59
CA SER A 50 10.34 32.46 -9.02
C SER A 50 10.58 32.73 -10.51
N PHE A 51 11.75 32.38 -11.02
CA PHE A 51 12.10 32.60 -12.43
C PHE A 51 11.20 31.84 -13.42
N LEU A 52 10.42 30.84 -12.98
CA LEU A 52 9.43 30.16 -13.83
C LEU A 52 8.10 30.91 -13.94
N THR A 53 7.85 31.88 -13.05
CA THR A 53 6.62 32.70 -13.04
C THR A 53 6.87 34.12 -13.56
N GLU A 54 8.13 34.51 -13.76
CA GLU A 54 8.50 35.83 -14.26
C GLU A 54 8.22 36.00 -15.76
N ARG A 55 7.66 37.17 -16.13
CA ARG A 55 7.21 37.46 -17.50
C ARG A 55 8.36 37.57 -18.52
N ASN A 56 9.55 37.99 -18.08
CA ASN A 56 10.77 38.06 -18.87
C ASN A 56 11.32 36.68 -19.30
N MET A 57 10.99 35.62 -18.55
CA MET A 57 11.42 34.24 -18.81
C MET A 57 10.42 33.46 -19.69
N GLU A 58 9.18 33.93 -19.80
CA GLU A 58 8.10 33.23 -20.50
C GLU A 58 8.44 32.93 -21.98
N VAL A 59 9.02 33.90 -22.70
CA VAL A 59 9.40 33.75 -24.12
C VAL A 59 10.50 32.69 -24.28
N CYS A 60 11.50 32.72 -23.41
CA CYS A 60 12.59 31.76 -23.38
C CYS A 60 12.07 30.35 -23.06
N ILE A 61 11.22 30.20 -22.03
CA ILE A 61 10.64 28.92 -21.62
C ILE A 61 9.82 28.31 -22.76
N LYS A 62 8.99 29.11 -23.45
CA LYS A 62 8.24 28.64 -24.62
C LYS A 62 9.16 28.18 -25.75
N HIS A 63 10.25 28.92 -26.02
CA HIS A 63 11.24 28.55 -27.02
C HIS A 63 11.92 27.20 -26.69
N LEU A 64 12.44 27.06 -25.46
CA LEU A 64 13.10 25.85 -25.00
C LEU A 64 12.16 24.64 -25.04
N THR A 65 10.92 24.80 -24.59
CA THR A 65 9.93 23.72 -24.59
C THR A 65 9.61 23.23 -26.01
N LYS A 66 9.49 24.16 -26.97
CA LYS A 66 9.15 23.84 -28.37
C LYS A 66 10.30 23.15 -29.10
N LYS A 67 11.54 23.58 -28.84
CA LYS A 67 12.74 23.02 -29.48
C LYS A 67 13.35 21.82 -28.73
N PHE A 68 12.85 21.51 -27.53
CA PHE A 68 13.38 20.43 -26.71
C PHE A 68 13.44 19.08 -27.48
N PRO A 69 14.56 18.34 -27.45
CA PRO A 69 15.80 18.59 -26.69
C PRO A 69 16.87 19.34 -27.49
N GLN A 70 16.61 19.68 -28.76
CA GLN A 70 17.59 20.28 -29.67
C GLN A 70 17.40 21.81 -29.75
N PHE A 71 18.07 22.55 -28.87
CA PHE A 71 18.15 24.00 -28.95
C PHE A 71 19.61 24.46 -29.12
N ASP A 72 19.82 25.48 -29.94
CA ASP A 72 21.14 26.05 -30.20
C ASP A 72 21.29 27.34 -29.39
N VAL A 73 22.13 27.26 -28.35
CA VAL A 73 22.39 28.35 -27.40
C VAL A 73 23.15 29.49 -28.08
N ARG A 74 24.01 29.19 -29.06
CA ARG A 74 24.87 30.17 -29.73
C ARG A 74 24.10 31.01 -30.74
N SER A 75 23.19 30.41 -31.50
CA SER A 75 22.34 31.16 -32.46
C SER A 75 21.14 31.85 -31.81
N SER A 76 20.72 31.43 -30.61
CA SER A 76 19.53 31.97 -29.92
C SER A 76 19.85 33.00 -28.83
N GLY A 77 21.05 33.59 -28.83
CA GLY A 77 21.56 34.47 -27.76
C GLY A 77 20.63 35.62 -27.35
N ALA A 78 19.90 36.24 -28.30
CA ALA A 78 18.95 37.31 -27.99
C ALA A 78 17.71 36.82 -27.19
N LEU A 79 17.25 35.60 -27.45
CA LEU A 79 16.10 34.97 -26.75
C LEU A 79 16.50 34.41 -25.38
N LEU A 80 17.76 34.01 -25.24
CA LEU A 80 18.32 33.42 -24.02
C LEU A 80 19.00 34.44 -23.10
N ASN A 81 18.99 35.72 -23.46
CA ASN A 81 19.64 36.77 -22.68
C ASN A 81 19.08 36.86 -21.26
N SER A 82 17.77 36.65 -21.08
CA SER A 82 17.13 36.57 -19.76
C SER A 82 17.75 35.46 -18.89
N VAL A 83 18.10 34.30 -19.46
CA VAL A 83 18.75 33.19 -18.75
C VAL A 83 20.14 33.59 -18.27
N ASN A 84 20.90 34.35 -19.07
CA ASN A 84 22.25 34.76 -18.70
C ASN A 84 22.27 35.62 -17.42
N PHE A 85 21.25 36.44 -17.18
CA PHE A 85 21.15 37.25 -15.97
C PHE A 85 20.84 36.45 -14.70
N VAL A 86 20.18 35.29 -14.81
CA VAL A 86 19.76 34.46 -13.66
C VAL A 86 20.42 33.07 -13.65
N LYS A 87 21.46 32.84 -14.46
CA LYS A 87 22.04 31.51 -14.68
C LYS A 87 22.54 30.84 -13.41
N ASP A 88 23.21 31.57 -12.51
CA ASP A 88 23.72 31.01 -11.26
C ASP A 88 22.58 30.58 -10.34
N GLN A 89 21.51 31.37 -10.27
CA GLN A 89 20.31 31.03 -9.51
C GLN A 89 19.61 29.80 -10.10
N ILE A 90 19.50 29.72 -11.43
CA ILE A 90 18.91 28.55 -12.12
C ILE A 90 19.70 27.30 -11.78
N LEU A 91 21.03 27.34 -11.93
CA LEU A 91 21.90 26.19 -11.66
C LEU A 91 21.73 25.74 -10.21
N THR A 92 21.88 26.62 -9.22
CA THR A 92 21.72 26.25 -7.81
C THR A 92 20.32 25.72 -7.48
N THR A 93 19.27 26.28 -8.07
CA THR A 93 17.88 25.90 -7.74
C THR A 93 17.44 24.59 -8.38
N LEU A 94 17.92 24.31 -9.60
CA LEU A 94 17.51 23.15 -10.39
C LEU A 94 18.50 22.00 -10.33
N ASP A 95 19.70 22.17 -9.78
CA ASP A 95 20.76 21.15 -9.70
C ASP A 95 20.24 19.80 -9.15
N LEU A 96 19.59 19.83 -7.98
CA LEU A 96 19.03 18.62 -7.37
C LEU A 96 17.94 17.96 -8.22
N ASP A 97 17.08 18.77 -8.85
CA ASP A 97 15.99 18.28 -9.70
C ASP A 97 16.58 17.64 -10.97
N TYR A 98 17.56 18.30 -11.60
CA TYR A 98 18.29 17.80 -12.77
C TYR A 98 19.05 16.50 -12.47
N GLY A 99 19.82 16.47 -11.38
CA GLY A 99 20.53 15.28 -10.92
C GLY A 99 19.59 14.10 -10.67
N THR A 100 18.40 14.34 -10.12
CA THR A 100 17.40 13.28 -9.95
C THR A 100 16.92 12.72 -11.30
N PHE A 101 16.80 13.53 -12.35
CA PHE A 101 16.48 13.03 -13.70
C PHE A 101 17.64 12.25 -14.33
N VAL A 102 18.90 12.63 -14.04
CA VAL A 102 20.08 11.86 -14.45
C VAL A 102 20.11 10.50 -13.74
N ASP A 103 19.83 10.45 -12.43
CA ASP A 103 19.73 9.21 -11.67
C ASP A 103 18.69 8.24 -12.28
N VAL A 104 17.56 8.77 -12.78
CA VAL A 104 16.55 7.98 -13.48
C VAL A 104 17.06 7.44 -14.81
N LEU A 105 17.83 8.24 -15.56
CA LEU A 105 18.46 7.80 -16.81
C LEU A 105 19.40 6.62 -16.56
N GLU A 106 20.24 6.70 -15.53
CA GLU A 106 21.13 5.61 -15.13
C GLU A 106 20.37 4.39 -14.64
N LEU A 107 19.34 4.59 -13.81
CA LEU A 107 18.48 3.50 -13.33
C LEU A 107 17.87 2.73 -14.51
N ARG A 108 17.35 3.43 -15.52
CA ARG A 108 16.79 2.82 -16.74
C ARG A 108 17.80 1.90 -17.40
N ASP A 109 19.05 2.36 -17.53
CA ASP A 109 20.11 1.58 -18.17
C ASP A 109 20.40 0.28 -17.39
N HIS A 110 20.51 0.36 -16.06
CA HIS A 110 20.73 -0.81 -15.20
C HIS A 110 19.53 -1.78 -15.20
N VAL A 111 18.29 -1.27 -15.23
CA VAL A 111 17.09 -2.12 -15.34
C VAL A 111 17.10 -2.86 -16.67
N ASN A 112 17.36 -2.17 -17.79
CA ASN A 112 17.41 -2.80 -19.11
C ASN A 112 18.54 -3.84 -19.24
N GLU A 113 19.71 -3.56 -18.66
CA GLU A 113 20.81 -4.53 -18.58
C GLU A 113 20.36 -5.78 -17.81
N LEU A 114 19.80 -5.62 -16.61
CA LEU A 114 19.35 -6.75 -15.79
C LEU A 114 18.27 -7.57 -16.48
N LEU A 115 17.26 -6.94 -17.10
CA LEU A 115 16.23 -7.64 -17.86
C LEU A 115 16.82 -8.44 -19.02
N THR A 116 17.83 -7.88 -19.70
CA THR A 116 18.56 -8.58 -20.77
C THR A 116 19.33 -9.78 -20.23
N THR A 117 20.03 -9.63 -19.11
CA THR A 117 20.72 -10.75 -18.43
C THR A 117 19.74 -11.85 -18.03
N ILE A 118 18.59 -11.49 -17.43
CA ILE A 118 17.55 -12.45 -17.02
C ILE A 118 17.01 -13.23 -18.22
N SER A 119 16.73 -12.55 -19.34
CA SER A 119 16.27 -13.19 -20.57
C SER A 119 17.34 -14.11 -21.18
N ALA A 120 18.60 -13.69 -21.19
CA ALA A 120 19.72 -14.51 -21.66
C ALA A 120 19.96 -15.75 -20.79
N CYS A 121 19.72 -15.63 -19.48
CA CYS A 121 19.77 -16.73 -18.51
C CYS A 121 18.54 -17.65 -18.57
N GLN A 122 17.48 -17.28 -19.29
CA GLN A 122 16.21 -18.02 -19.38
C GLN A 122 15.58 -18.36 -18.01
N VAL A 123 15.72 -17.46 -17.02
CA VAL A 123 15.20 -17.65 -15.67
C VAL A 123 13.69 -17.93 -15.71
N LYS A 124 13.27 -19.01 -15.06
CA LYS A 124 11.86 -19.39 -14.95
C LYS A 124 11.26 -18.81 -13.67
N PHE A 125 10.36 -17.85 -13.83
CA PHE A 125 9.62 -17.26 -12.72
C PHE A 125 8.34 -18.05 -12.43
N ASN A 126 8.13 -18.37 -11.16
CA ASN A 126 6.93 -18.98 -10.61
C ASN A 126 6.71 -18.53 -9.16
N LEU A 127 5.69 -17.70 -8.94
CA LEU A 127 5.41 -17.08 -7.64
C LEU A 127 5.19 -18.11 -6.51
N SER A 128 4.67 -19.29 -6.82
CA SER A 128 4.45 -20.36 -5.82
C SER A 128 5.74 -21.09 -5.43
N LEU A 129 6.80 -21.01 -6.25
CA LEU A 129 8.03 -21.79 -6.07
C LEU A 129 9.19 -20.87 -5.70
N ASN A 130 9.62 -20.00 -6.61
CA ASN A 130 10.66 -19.01 -6.35
C ASN A 130 10.04 -17.64 -6.05
N PHE A 131 9.41 -17.57 -4.87
CA PHE A 131 8.59 -16.44 -4.46
C PHE A 131 9.37 -15.12 -4.48
N ASP A 132 10.49 -15.02 -3.76
CA ASP A 132 11.24 -13.76 -3.64
C ASP A 132 11.76 -13.30 -5.00
N LEU A 133 12.32 -14.23 -5.78
CA LEU A 133 12.82 -13.93 -7.12
C LEU A 133 11.72 -13.38 -8.03
N THR A 134 10.55 -14.04 -8.05
CA THR A 134 9.40 -13.62 -8.86
C THR A 134 8.80 -12.31 -8.33
N TYR A 135 8.71 -12.14 -7.01
CA TYR A 135 8.24 -10.94 -6.33
C TYR A 135 9.08 -9.72 -6.70
N TYR A 136 10.41 -9.80 -6.53
CA TYR A 136 11.30 -8.69 -6.85
C TYR A 136 11.34 -8.39 -8.35
N TYR A 137 11.26 -9.40 -9.21
CA TYR A 137 11.20 -9.19 -10.66
C TYR A 137 9.93 -8.45 -11.09
N LEU A 138 8.76 -8.86 -10.58
CA LEU A 138 7.49 -8.22 -10.90
C LEU A 138 7.38 -6.81 -10.31
N ASN A 139 7.88 -6.59 -9.09
CA ASN A 139 7.96 -5.25 -8.50
C ASN A 139 8.89 -4.35 -9.31
N LEU A 140 10.08 -4.81 -9.70
CA LEU A 140 11.03 -4.02 -10.49
C LEU A 140 10.35 -3.49 -11.75
N ILE A 141 9.69 -4.38 -12.49
CA ILE A 141 8.99 -4.03 -13.74
C ILE A 141 7.84 -3.08 -13.45
N SER A 142 7.00 -3.42 -12.48
CA SER A 142 5.81 -2.64 -12.18
C SER A 142 6.15 -1.23 -11.72
N ASP A 143 7.13 -1.09 -10.85
CA ASP A 143 7.52 0.17 -10.24
C ASP A 143 8.34 1.02 -11.23
N PHE A 144 9.17 0.39 -12.08
CA PHE A 144 9.83 1.06 -13.19
C PHE A 144 8.81 1.65 -14.19
N VAL A 145 7.79 0.88 -14.58
CA VAL A 145 6.71 1.39 -15.45
C VAL A 145 5.97 2.55 -14.77
N CYS A 146 5.61 2.41 -13.49
CA CYS A 146 4.96 3.48 -12.73
C CYS A 146 5.83 4.74 -12.64
N LEU A 147 7.15 4.61 -12.44
CA LEU A 147 8.11 5.72 -12.45
C LEU A 147 8.13 6.45 -13.80
N MET A 148 8.20 5.71 -14.91
CA MET A 148 8.21 6.33 -16.25
C MET A 148 6.88 7.04 -16.56
N ILE A 149 5.75 6.47 -16.12
CA ILE A 149 4.45 7.14 -16.19
C ILE A 149 4.43 8.40 -15.32
N LEU A 150 4.94 8.35 -14.09
CA LEU A 150 5.00 9.50 -13.18
C LEU A 150 5.80 10.65 -13.80
N ILE A 151 6.95 10.35 -14.41
CA ILE A 151 7.77 11.34 -15.11
C ILE A 151 7.00 11.98 -16.27
N SER A 152 6.23 11.19 -17.04
CA SER A 152 5.41 11.72 -18.13
C SER A 152 4.34 12.72 -17.66
N LYS A 153 3.91 12.62 -16.39
CA LYS A 153 2.97 13.52 -15.75
C LYS A 153 3.60 14.81 -15.19
N ILE A 154 4.92 14.93 -15.17
CA ILE A 154 5.59 16.18 -14.80
C ILE A 154 5.56 17.10 -16.02
N GLU A 155 4.58 18.00 -16.09
CA GLU A 155 4.39 18.91 -17.24
C GLU A 155 5.64 19.77 -17.51
N GLN A 156 6.30 20.25 -16.44
CA GLN A 156 7.45 21.15 -16.54
C GLN A 156 8.79 20.42 -16.78
N ARG A 157 8.81 19.09 -16.95
CA ARG A 157 10.06 18.31 -17.11
C ARG A 157 10.99 18.85 -18.21
N LYS A 158 10.45 19.22 -19.37
CA LYS A 158 11.23 19.80 -20.48
C LYS A 158 11.82 21.16 -20.12
N VAL A 159 11.09 21.96 -19.35
CA VAL A 159 11.51 23.29 -18.90
C VAL A 159 12.64 23.18 -17.89
N ILE A 160 12.51 22.30 -16.89
CA ILE A 160 13.52 22.07 -15.85
C ILE A 160 14.85 21.68 -16.50
N LEU A 161 14.82 20.66 -17.35
CA LEU A 161 16.02 20.13 -18.01
C LEU A 161 16.60 21.11 -19.03
N GLY A 162 15.74 21.75 -19.83
CA GLY A 162 16.16 22.70 -20.85
C GLY A 162 16.80 23.95 -20.25
N LEU A 163 16.23 24.52 -19.19
CA LEU A 163 16.77 25.69 -18.51
C LEU A 163 18.10 25.38 -17.82
N TYR A 164 18.20 24.24 -17.11
CA TYR A 164 19.43 23.85 -16.45
C TYR A 164 20.56 23.67 -17.46
N SER A 165 20.34 22.88 -18.53
CA SER A 165 21.34 22.67 -19.58
C SER A 165 21.74 23.97 -20.27
N THR A 166 20.79 24.87 -20.52
CA THR A 166 21.08 26.17 -21.16
C THR A 166 21.93 27.05 -20.23
N ALA A 167 21.57 27.15 -18.95
CA ALA A 167 22.31 27.92 -17.96
C ALA A 167 23.73 27.36 -17.77
N TYR A 168 23.87 26.04 -17.79
CA TYR A 168 25.15 25.34 -17.70
C TYR A 168 26.06 25.70 -18.88
N GLU A 169 25.55 25.61 -20.12
CA GLU A 169 26.32 25.93 -21.32
C GLU A 169 26.72 27.42 -21.37
N ILE A 170 25.84 28.34 -20.97
CA ILE A 170 26.16 29.78 -20.89
C ILE A 170 27.24 30.05 -19.85
N LYS A 171 27.28 29.30 -18.74
CA LYS A 171 28.27 29.50 -17.68
C LYS A 171 29.62 28.88 -18.03
N ASN A 172 29.62 27.67 -18.58
CA ASN A 172 30.83 26.85 -18.75
C ASN A 172 31.37 26.85 -20.19
N GLY A 173 30.60 27.32 -21.18
CA GLY A 173 30.97 27.32 -22.60
C GLY A 173 30.80 25.97 -23.31
N GLU A 174 30.45 24.92 -22.57
CA GLU A 174 30.25 23.56 -23.05
C GLU A 174 28.89 23.01 -22.59
N GLY A 175 28.27 22.17 -23.41
CA GLY A 175 27.00 21.53 -23.09
C GLY A 175 27.14 20.51 -21.96
N GLU A 176 26.08 20.33 -21.17
CA GLU A 176 26.07 19.32 -20.10
C GLU A 176 26.11 17.90 -20.69
N GLN A 177 26.96 17.05 -20.12
CA GLN A 177 27.33 15.74 -20.69
C GLN A 177 26.14 14.78 -20.84
N ASN A 178 25.25 14.75 -19.85
CA ASN A 178 24.12 13.82 -19.82
C ASN A 178 22.90 14.33 -20.60
N PHE A 179 22.81 15.64 -20.84
CA PHE A 179 21.65 16.28 -21.45
C PHE A 179 21.21 15.66 -22.78
N PRO A 180 22.10 15.30 -23.74
CA PRO A 180 21.67 14.70 -25.00
C PRO A 180 20.91 13.38 -24.82
N ARG A 181 21.41 12.49 -23.95
CA ARG A 181 20.78 11.19 -23.66
C ARG A 181 19.51 11.37 -22.83
N LEU A 182 19.55 12.27 -21.84
CA LEU A 182 18.44 12.57 -20.97
C LEU A 182 17.27 13.22 -21.73
N GLY A 183 17.57 14.22 -22.57
CA GLY A 183 16.62 14.88 -23.43
C GLY A 183 15.95 13.92 -24.40
N GLN A 184 16.72 12.99 -24.99
CA GLN A 184 16.16 11.94 -25.84
C GLN A 184 15.24 10.99 -25.07
N MET A 185 15.64 10.54 -23.87
CA MET A 185 14.78 9.71 -23.01
C MET A 185 13.44 10.38 -22.74
N ILE A 186 13.44 11.67 -22.38
CA ILE A 186 12.20 12.41 -22.08
C ILE A 186 11.27 12.51 -23.29
N MET A 187 11.83 12.52 -24.51
CA MET A 187 11.06 12.48 -25.75
C MET A 187 10.51 11.09 -26.04
N ASP A 188 11.34 10.05 -25.92
CA ASP A 188 10.97 8.67 -26.20
C ASP A 188 9.81 8.22 -25.30
N TYR A 189 9.87 8.55 -24.01
CA TYR A 189 8.82 8.26 -23.03
C TYR A 189 7.73 9.36 -22.98
N GLY A 190 7.62 10.20 -24.00
CA GLY A 190 6.50 11.15 -24.16
C GLY A 190 5.14 10.44 -24.19
N ASN A 191 5.09 9.24 -24.78
CA ASN A 191 3.99 8.28 -24.61
C ASN A 191 4.56 7.01 -23.95
N PRO A 192 4.55 6.92 -22.61
CA PRO A 192 5.30 5.89 -21.88
C PRO A 192 4.82 4.49 -22.20
N LEU A 193 3.51 4.21 -22.29
CA LEU A 193 3.00 2.87 -22.58
C LEU A 193 3.46 2.34 -23.93
N LYS A 194 3.46 3.20 -24.96
CA LYS A 194 3.94 2.82 -26.28
C LYS A 194 5.42 2.44 -26.25
N LYS A 195 6.26 3.31 -25.69
CA LYS A 195 7.70 3.07 -25.60
C LYS A 195 8.03 1.85 -24.74
N LEU A 196 7.37 1.70 -23.60
CA LEU A 196 7.54 0.53 -22.73
C LEU A 196 7.09 -0.76 -23.39
N SER A 197 6.02 -0.76 -24.19
CA SER A 197 5.61 -1.94 -24.96
C SER A 197 6.68 -2.39 -25.95
N ASP A 198 7.39 -1.45 -26.58
CA ASP A 198 8.49 -1.74 -27.48
C ASP A 198 9.72 -2.27 -26.71
N ASP A 199 10.08 -1.61 -25.61
CA ASP A 199 11.25 -1.96 -24.78
C ASP A 199 11.12 -3.33 -24.11
N PHE A 200 9.90 -3.74 -23.74
CA PHE A 200 9.63 -5.03 -23.09
C PHE A 200 9.38 -6.19 -24.07
N SER A 201 9.30 -5.92 -25.37
CA SER A 201 9.17 -6.94 -26.42
C SER A 201 10.16 -8.12 -26.29
N PRO A 202 11.48 -7.91 -26.08
CA PRO A 202 12.44 -9.01 -25.90
C PRO A 202 12.26 -9.80 -24.60
N HIS A 203 11.65 -9.21 -23.55
CA HIS A 203 11.53 -9.81 -22.22
C HIS A 203 10.17 -10.50 -21.97
N ARG A 204 9.32 -10.53 -22.99
CA ARG A 204 7.93 -11.01 -22.89
C ARG A 204 7.77 -12.42 -22.35
N ALA A 205 8.68 -13.33 -22.69
CA ALA A 205 8.56 -14.73 -22.33
C ALA A 205 8.71 -14.92 -20.81
N ASN A 206 9.73 -14.30 -20.21
CA ASN A 206 9.94 -14.30 -18.77
C ASN A 206 8.78 -13.61 -18.04
N LEU A 207 8.34 -12.44 -18.55
CA LEU A 207 7.25 -11.68 -17.93
C LEU A 207 5.92 -12.44 -17.96
N MET A 208 5.53 -13.03 -19.09
CA MET A 208 4.28 -13.77 -19.18
C MET A 208 4.32 -15.08 -18.39
N ARG A 209 5.49 -15.71 -18.23
CA ARG A 209 5.64 -16.85 -17.32
C ARG A 209 5.38 -16.44 -15.87
N ALA A 210 5.96 -15.32 -15.42
CA ALA A 210 5.72 -14.77 -14.10
C ALA A 210 4.22 -14.47 -13.90
N ILE A 211 3.57 -13.76 -14.84
CA ILE A 211 2.14 -13.45 -14.76
C ILE A 211 1.25 -14.70 -14.78
N ASN A 212 1.60 -15.72 -15.55
CA ASN A 212 0.88 -16.98 -15.56
C ASN A 212 0.89 -17.66 -14.18
N SER A 213 2.03 -17.64 -13.48
CA SER A 213 2.13 -18.23 -12.14
C SER A 213 1.25 -17.55 -11.08
N ILE A 214 0.93 -16.27 -11.28
CA ILE A 214 0.05 -15.50 -10.38
C ILE A 214 -1.40 -15.95 -10.54
N ALA A 215 -1.81 -16.50 -11.68
CA ALA A 215 -3.22 -16.65 -12.05
C ALA A 215 -4.03 -17.43 -11.01
N PHE A 216 -3.49 -18.56 -10.56
CA PHE A 216 -4.13 -19.41 -9.55
C PHE A 216 -4.21 -18.69 -8.19
N ILE A 217 -3.11 -18.07 -7.75
CA ILE A 217 -3.03 -17.35 -6.48
C ILE A 217 -3.99 -16.15 -6.48
N TYR A 218 -4.01 -15.38 -7.54
CA TYR A 218 -4.87 -14.21 -7.68
C TYR A 218 -6.35 -14.61 -7.70
N GLY A 219 -6.72 -15.65 -8.45
CA GLY A 219 -8.10 -16.16 -8.48
C GLY A 219 -8.61 -16.60 -7.11
N ARG A 220 -7.79 -17.33 -6.32
CA ARG A 220 -8.17 -17.77 -4.97
C ARG A 220 -8.14 -16.65 -3.92
N ARG A 221 -7.37 -15.59 -4.14
CA ARG A 221 -7.26 -14.44 -3.21
C ARG A 221 -8.30 -13.35 -3.51
N ASN A 222 -8.68 -13.16 -4.77
CA ASN A 222 -9.63 -12.13 -5.21
C ASN A 222 -11.10 -12.59 -5.09
N LEU A 223 -11.50 -13.10 -3.94
CA LEU A 223 -12.86 -13.62 -3.71
C LEU A 223 -13.81 -12.56 -3.11
N THR A 224 -15.11 -12.78 -3.22
CA THR A 224 -16.12 -11.95 -2.56
C THR A 224 -16.23 -12.29 -1.07
N ALA A 225 -16.82 -11.38 -0.29
CA ALA A 225 -17.05 -11.61 1.13
C ALA A 225 -17.95 -12.82 1.41
N ASP A 226 -18.89 -13.14 0.52
CA ASP A 226 -19.75 -14.33 0.66
C ASP A 226 -18.92 -15.61 0.58
N LYS A 227 -18.01 -15.71 -0.40
CA LYS A 227 -17.07 -16.84 -0.51
C LYS A 227 -16.11 -16.92 0.68
N TRP A 228 -15.69 -15.79 1.24
CA TRP A 228 -14.90 -15.78 2.48
C TRP A 228 -15.68 -16.31 3.68
N ARG A 229 -17.00 -16.01 3.77
CA ARG A 229 -17.89 -16.58 4.81
C ARG A 229 -18.09 -18.08 4.62
N GLU A 230 -18.32 -18.53 3.40
CA GLU A 230 -18.45 -19.95 3.05
C GLU A 230 -17.18 -20.73 3.44
N ALA A 231 -16.00 -20.17 3.18
CA ALA A 231 -14.72 -20.75 3.53
C ALA A 231 -14.33 -20.59 5.01
N GLN A 232 -15.13 -19.88 5.82
CA GLN A 232 -14.83 -19.52 7.21
C GLN A 232 -13.43 -18.90 7.37
N LEU A 233 -13.03 -18.06 6.41
CA LEU A 233 -11.70 -17.47 6.34
C LEU A 233 -11.34 -16.73 7.65
N LEU A 234 -10.11 -16.91 8.14
CA LEU A 234 -9.59 -16.34 9.40
C LEU A 234 -10.25 -16.84 10.70
N SER A 235 -11.18 -17.79 10.64
CA SER A 235 -11.79 -18.34 11.86
C SER A 235 -10.82 -19.25 12.61
N LEU A 236 -10.67 -19.02 13.92
CA LEU A 236 -9.97 -19.92 14.84
C LEU A 236 -10.91 -20.91 15.53
N VAL A 237 -12.22 -20.68 15.46
CA VAL A 237 -13.24 -21.44 16.20
C VAL A 237 -14.02 -22.42 15.32
N SER A 238 -13.81 -22.38 14.00
CA SER A 238 -14.44 -23.32 13.05
C SER A 238 -13.99 -24.75 13.31
N THR A 239 -12.71 -24.93 13.62
CA THR A 239 -12.10 -26.25 13.88
C THR A 239 -11.25 -26.20 15.16
N PRO A 240 -11.88 -26.27 16.35
CA PRO A 240 -11.18 -26.12 17.63
C PRO A 240 -10.05 -27.14 17.87
N SER A 241 -10.13 -28.34 17.28
CA SER A 241 -9.08 -29.35 17.36
C SER A 241 -7.74 -28.90 16.78
N ASN A 242 -7.76 -27.95 15.85
CA ASN A 242 -6.57 -27.45 15.15
C ASN A 242 -6.07 -26.13 15.75
N LEU A 243 -6.56 -25.74 16.93
CA LEU A 243 -6.17 -24.46 17.54
C LEU A 243 -4.67 -24.41 17.85
N LEU A 244 -4.08 -25.53 18.27
CA LEU A 244 -2.65 -25.63 18.60
C LEU A 244 -1.76 -25.89 17.37
N SER A 245 -2.33 -26.31 16.23
CA SER A 245 -1.52 -26.59 15.04
C SER A 245 -1.01 -25.28 14.41
N SER A 246 0.18 -25.31 13.82
CA SER A 246 0.64 -24.20 12.99
C SER A 246 -0.30 -24.01 11.79
N ALA A 247 -0.50 -22.78 11.35
CA ALA A 247 -1.16 -22.50 10.08
C ALA A 247 -0.17 -22.77 8.93
N GLU A 248 -0.41 -23.84 8.17
CA GLU A 248 0.50 -24.32 7.12
C GLU A 248 -0.16 -24.25 5.73
N THR A 249 0.67 -23.97 4.72
CA THR A 249 0.31 -23.94 3.30
C THR A 249 1.60 -24.06 2.49
N ASP A 250 1.50 -24.61 1.29
CA ASP A 250 2.63 -24.72 0.36
C ASP A 250 3.11 -23.35 -0.15
N THR A 251 2.28 -22.31 -0.01
CA THR A 251 2.55 -20.97 -0.55
C THR A 251 2.45 -19.88 0.52
N ILE A 252 3.06 -20.10 1.70
CA ILE A 252 3.03 -19.16 2.85
C ILE A 252 3.12 -17.68 2.46
N PRO A 253 4.17 -17.23 1.73
CA PRO A 253 4.31 -15.81 1.43
C PRO A 253 3.24 -15.28 0.46
N CYS A 254 2.61 -16.16 -0.32
CA CYS A 254 1.50 -15.80 -1.19
C CYS A 254 0.18 -15.56 -0.43
N GLU A 255 0.04 -16.02 0.82
CA GLU A 255 -1.21 -15.85 1.56
C GLU A 255 -1.41 -14.41 2.06
N TYR A 256 -0.33 -13.76 2.47
CA TYR A 256 -0.37 -12.37 2.95
C TYR A 256 0.15 -11.37 1.92
N LEU A 257 0.62 -11.82 0.74
CA LEU A 257 0.94 -10.93 -0.37
C LEU A 257 -0.25 -10.02 -0.70
N SER A 258 -0.01 -8.71 -0.79
CA SER A 258 -1.04 -7.70 -1.08
C SER A 258 -1.74 -8.00 -2.41
N LEU A 259 -3.07 -8.05 -2.35
CA LEU A 259 -3.93 -8.17 -3.52
C LEU A 259 -3.82 -6.94 -4.42
N GLU A 260 -3.58 -5.76 -3.84
CA GLU A 260 -3.29 -4.54 -4.60
C GLU A 260 -1.99 -4.66 -5.39
N THR A 261 -0.96 -5.28 -4.82
CA THR A 261 0.32 -5.51 -5.51
C THR A 261 0.16 -6.48 -6.68
N MET A 262 -0.54 -7.61 -6.48
CA MET A 262 -0.86 -8.53 -7.58
C MET A 262 -1.69 -7.85 -8.69
N ASN A 263 -2.68 -7.04 -8.31
CA ASN A 263 -3.44 -6.22 -9.26
C ASN A 263 -2.53 -5.29 -10.08
N ARG A 264 -1.56 -4.65 -9.41
CA ARG A 264 -0.60 -3.75 -10.05
C ARG A 264 0.23 -4.50 -11.10
N TRP A 265 0.77 -5.65 -10.73
CA TRP A 265 1.54 -6.51 -11.63
C TRP A 265 0.72 -6.93 -12.86
N ILE A 266 -0.50 -7.44 -12.65
CA ILE A 266 -1.38 -7.91 -13.74
C ILE A 266 -1.70 -6.76 -14.70
N ILE A 267 -2.14 -5.61 -14.18
CA ILE A 267 -2.53 -4.46 -15.01
C ILE A 267 -1.32 -3.93 -15.78
N VAL A 268 -0.19 -3.71 -15.11
CA VAL A 268 1.01 -3.15 -15.75
C VAL A 268 1.55 -4.10 -16.81
N SER A 269 1.80 -5.36 -16.45
CA SER A 269 2.44 -6.33 -17.34
C SER A 269 1.58 -6.64 -18.56
N LEU A 270 0.26 -6.76 -18.40
CA LEU A 270 -0.65 -6.98 -19.54
C LEU A 270 -0.90 -5.70 -20.35
N SER A 271 -0.70 -4.51 -19.78
CA SER A 271 -0.76 -3.26 -20.56
C SER A 271 0.46 -3.11 -21.49
N ILE A 272 1.66 -3.43 -21.01
CA ILE A 272 2.88 -3.38 -21.83
C ILE A 272 3.02 -4.61 -22.75
N CYS A 273 2.46 -5.76 -22.38
CA CYS A 273 2.37 -6.96 -23.22
C CYS A 273 0.94 -7.19 -23.74
N HIS A 274 0.30 -6.14 -24.26
CA HIS A 274 -1.12 -6.11 -24.63
C HIS A 274 -1.56 -7.20 -25.63
N TYR A 275 -0.65 -7.69 -26.49
CA TYR A 275 -0.94 -8.77 -27.43
C TYR A 275 -1.24 -10.11 -26.74
N CYS A 276 -0.71 -10.34 -25.52
CA CYS A 276 -0.96 -11.55 -24.74
C CYS A 276 -2.41 -11.64 -24.24
N ILE A 277 -3.13 -10.50 -24.15
CA ILE A 277 -4.55 -10.46 -23.79
C ILE A 277 -5.42 -11.22 -24.81
N ALA A 278 -4.89 -11.54 -26.00
CA ALA A 278 -5.55 -12.48 -26.91
C ALA A 278 -5.81 -13.86 -26.30
N GLN A 279 -4.99 -14.30 -25.35
CA GLN A 279 -5.12 -15.60 -24.68
C GLN A 279 -6.20 -15.55 -23.59
N PRO A 280 -7.10 -16.55 -23.49
CA PRO A 280 -8.22 -16.53 -22.55
C PRO A 280 -7.81 -16.33 -21.09
N LEU A 281 -6.73 -16.98 -20.64
CA LEU A 281 -6.23 -16.86 -19.27
C LEU A 281 -5.85 -15.40 -18.94
N PHE A 282 -5.07 -14.76 -19.80
CA PHE A 282 -4.63 -13.38 -19.58
C PHE A 282 -5.78 -12.38 -19.75
N ALA A 283 -6.72 -12.64 -20.67
CA ALA A 283 -7.94 -11.84 -20.78
C ALA A 283 -8.76 -11.87 -19.49
N ASP A 284 -8.91 -13.04 -18.88
CA ASP A 284 -9.64 -13.20 -17.63
C ASP A 284 -8.94 -12.49 -16.46
N LEU A 285 -7.62 -12.69 -16.30
CA LEU A 285 -6.84 -11.99 -15.27
C LEU A 285 -6.92 -10.48 -15.40
N TRP A 286 -6.73 -9.96 -16.62
CA TRP A 286 -6.84 -8.54 -16.91
C TRP A 286 -8.25 -8.01 -16.60
N GLY A 287 -9.28 -8.77 -17.00
CA GLY A 287 -10.67 -8.46 -16.74
C GLY A 287 -11.01 -8.42 -15.25
N GLN A 288 -10.54 -9.41 -14.47
CA GLN A 288 -10.73 -9.45 -13.03
C GLN A 288 -10.04 -8.26 -12.34
N ALA A 289 -8.81 -7.93 -12.72
CA ALA A 289 -8.07 -6.81 -12.15
C ALA A 289 -8.70 -5.45 -12.46
N LEU A 290 -9.16 -5.23 -13.70
CA LEU A 290 -9.84 -4.00 -14.08
C LEU A 290 -11.24 -3.85 -13.47
N LYS A 291 -11.93 -4.96 -13.18
CA LYS A 291 -13.21 -4.95 -12.45
C LYS A 291 -13.05 -4.56 -10.97
N SER A 292 -11.86 -4.70 -10.38
CA SER A 292 -11.62 -4.39 -8.98
C SER A 292 -11.63 -2.89 -8.67
N GLY A 293 -11.50 -2.00 -9.65
CA GLY A 293 -11.57 -0.55 -9.40
C GLY A 293 -11.24 0.30 -10.61
N VAL A 294 -11.49 1.60 -10.50
CA VAL A 294 -11.29 2.55 -11.60
C VAL A 294 -10.03 3.40 -11.43
N ARG A 295 -9.49 3.47 -10.21
CA ARG A 295 -8.26 4.20 -9.89
C ARG A 295 -7.09 3.25 -9.67
N PHE A 296 -6.10 3.37 -10.53
CA PHE A 296 -4.83 2.64 -10.43
C PHE A 296 -3.79 3.52 -9.71
N PRO A 297 -3.19 3.05 -8.60
CA PRO A 297 -2.15 3.80 -7.89
C PRO A 297 -0.83 3.81 -8.67
N ILE A 298 -0.25 4.99 -8.89
CA ILE A 298 1.13 5.13 -9.35
C ILE A 298 2.04 5.18 -8.12
N TYR A 299 1.83 6.17 -7.26
CA TYR A 299 2.61 6.38 -6.04
C TYR A 299 1.86 7.33 -5.10
N ARG A 300 1.67 6.94 -3.83
CA ARG A 300 0.95 7.75 -2.81
C ARG A 300 -0.45 8.18 -3.27
N ASP A 301 -0.71 9.48 -3.37
CA ASP A 301 -1.95 10.08 -3.85
C ASP A 301 -1.98 10.31 -5.37
N GLU A 302 -0.93 9.92 -6.11
CA GLU A 302 -0.93 9.94 -7.57
C GLU A 302 -1.56 8.67 -8.14
N TYR A 303 -2.62 8.83 -8.92
CA TYR A 303 -3.36 7.72 -9.54
C TYR A 303 -3.67 7.97 -11.03
N LEU A 304 -4.07 6.90 -11.71
CA LEU A 304 -4.60 6.91 -13.08
C LEU A 304 -6.07 6.53 -13.09
N SER A 305 -6.84 7.17 -13.94
CA SER A 305 -8.13 6.66 -14.42
C SER A 305 -7.83 5.52 -15.39
N ILE A 306 -7.64 4.29 -14.90
CA ILE A 306 -6.92 3.24 -15.66
C ILE A 306 -7.61 2.91 -16.99
N HIS A 307 -8.94 2.78 -16.97
CA HIS A 307 -9.74 2.51 -18.16
C HIS A 307 -9.59 3.63 -19.21
N HIS A 308 -9.73 4.89 -18.79
CA HIS A 308 -9.57 6.04 -19.68
C HIS A 308 -8.13 6.24 -20.14
N TYR A 309 -7.14 5.80 -19.36
CA TYR A 309 -5.74 5.88 -19.72
C TYR A 309 -5.36 4.83 -20.77
N LEU A 310 -5.87 3.61 -20.64
CA LEU A 310 -5.62 2.52 -21.59
C LEU A 310 -6.41 2.67 -22.89
N GLN A 311 -7.61 3.26 -22.86
CA GLN A 311 -8.46 3.39 -24.05
C GLN A 311 -7.75 4.05 -25.26
N PRO A 312 -7.19 5.28 -25.17
CA PRO A 312 -6.55 5.91 -26.32
C PRO A 312 -5.29 5.16 -26.78
N PHE A 313 -4.60 4.48 -25.86
CA PHE A 313 -3.47 3.62 -26.19
C PHE A 313 -3.91 2.44 -27.07
N LEU A 314 -4.96 1.72 -26.67
CA LEU A 314 -5.50 0.59 -27.44
C LEU A 314 -6.15 1.03 -28.76
N GLU A 315 -6.84 2.18 -28.79
CA GLU A 315 -7.41 2.76 -30.02
C GLU A 315 -6.31 3.09 -31.06
N GLY A 316 -5.13 3.46 -30.60
CA GLY A 316 -3.95 3.70 -31.46
C GLY A 316 -3.37 2.45 -32.11
N ILE A 317 -3.82 1.24 -31.73
CA ILE A 317 -3.29 -0.03 -32.24
C ILE A 317 -4.28 -0.63 -33.24
N LYS A 318 -3.82 -0.90 -34.46
CA LYS A 318 -4.64 -1.47 -35.53
C LYS A 318 -5.19 -2.84 -35.12
N GLY A 319 -6.50 -3.05 -35.26
CA GLY A 319 -7.18 -4.32 -34.96
C GLY A 319 -7.69 -4.48 -33.52
N TYR A 320 -7.52 -3.46 -32.66
CA TYR A 320 -7.87 -3.54 -31.23
C TYR A 320 -9.31 -3.09 -30.91
N GLY A 321 -10.16 -2.85 -31.91
CA GLY A 321 -11.53 -2.37 -31.70
C GLY A 321 -12.36 -3.25 -30.74
N LYS A 322 -12.21 -4.58 -30.81
CA LYS A 322 -12.86 -5.50 -29.85
C LYS A 322 -12.35 -5.29 -28.42
N ARG A 323 -11.05 -5.10 -28.23
CA ARG A 323 -10.42 -4.88 -26.91
C ARG A 323 -10.81 -3.54 -26.30
N VAL A 324 -10.99 -2.52 -27.13
CA VAL A 324 -11.53 -1.22 -26.69
C VAL A 324 -12.97 -1.38 -26.19
N ASN A 325 -13.80 -2.17 -26.87
CA ASN A 325 -15.17 -2.44 -26.42
C ASN A 325 -15.20 -3.25 -25.12
N GLU A 326 -14.39 -4.32 -25.02
CA GLU A 326 -14.22 -5.09 -23.78
C GLU A 326 -13.78 -4.18 -22.62
N LEU A 327 -12.82 -3.27 -22.84
CA LEU A 327 -12.38 -2.32 -21.82
C LEU A 327 -13.52 -1.40 -21.31
N LYS A 328 -14.42 -0.97 -22.20
CA LYS A 328 -15.60 -0.16 -21.84
C LYS A 328 -16.62 -0.97 -21.03
N GLU A 329 -16.79 -2.25 -21.35
CA GLU A 329 -17.62 -3.18 -20.55
C GLU A 329 -17.02 -3.41 -19.17
N LEU A 330 -15.70 -3.61 -19.08
CA LEU A 330 -14.98 -3.73 -17.81
C LEU A 330 -15.11 -2.48 -16.95
N TYR A 331 -14.99 -1.29 -17.54
CA TYR A 331 -15.22 -0.02 -16.85
C TYR A 331 -16.65 0.09 -16.30
N THR A 332 -17.64 -0.33 -17.08
CA THR A 332 -19.06 -0.37 -16.65
C THR A 332 -19.26 -1.35 -15.49
N ALA A 333 -18.66 -2.54 -15.57
CA ALA A 333 -18.73 -3.53 -14.50
C ALA A 333 -18.05 -3.05 -13.20
N ALA A 334 -16.88 -2.39 -13.32
CA ALA A 334 -16.16 -1.83 -12.18
C ALA A 334 -16.97 -0.73 -11.48
N THR A 335 -17.55 0.20 -12.26
CA THR A 335 -18.35 1.32 -11.74
C THR A 335 -19.66 0.88 -11.08
N GLN A 336 -20.23 -0.25 -11.49
CA GLN A 336 -21.45 -0.80 -10.90
C GLN A 336 -21.19 -1.66 -9.65
N ASN A 337 -20.12 -2.46 -9.64
CA ASN A 337 -19.99 -3.55 -8.66
C ASN A 337 -18.84 -3.37 -7.65
N ALA A 338 -17.74 -2.69 -8.01
CA ALA A 338 -16.53 -2.72 -7.18
C ALA A 338 -16.77 -2.14 -5.78
N VAL A 339 -17.51 -1.03 -5.65
CA VAL A 339 -17.86 -0.43 -4.34
C VAL A 339 -18.56 -1.43 -3.43
N LEU A 340 -19.52 -2.18 -3.96
CA LEU A 340 -20.29 -3.16 -3.19
C LEU A 340 -19.39 -4.31 -2.72
N VAL A 341 -18.57 -4.86 -3.62
CA VAL A 341 -17.63 -5.94 -3.29
C VAL A 341 -16.69 -5.52 -2.16
N HIS A 342 -16.04 -4.37 -2.30
CA HIS A 342 -15.09 -3.85 -1.31
C HIS A 342 -15.79 -3.47 0.02
N ARG A 343 -17.02 -2.94 -0.03
CA ARG A 343 -17.81 -2.66 1.17
C ARG A 343 -18.12 -3.94 1.97
N GLU A 344 -18.54 -5.00 1.30
CA GLU A 344 -18.83 -6.28 1.98
C GLU A 344 -17.55 -6.96 2.50
N ARG A 345 -16.41 -6.82 1.79
CA ARG A 345 -15.11 -7.27 2.29
C ARG A 345 -14.73 -6.56 3.59
N ARG A 346 -14.86 -5.23 3.65
CA ARG A 346 -14.60 -4.46 4.89
C ARG A 346 -15.49 -4.88 6.05
N LYS A 347 -16.78 -5.15 5.80
CA LYS A 347 -17.70 -5.68 6.83
C LYS A 347 -17.26 -7.03 7.36
N PHE A 348 -16.90 -7.96 6.47
CA PHE A 348 -16.37 -9.27 6.86
C PHE A 348 -15.10 -9.14 7.71
N LEU A 349 -14.14 -8.35 7.23
CA LEU A 349 -12.85 -8.17 7.88
C LEU A 349 -12.98 -7.54 9.28
N ARG A 350 -13.91 -6.60 9.50
CA ARG A 350 -14.18 -6.07 10.84
C ARG A 350 -14.53 -7.17 11.84
N SER A 351 -15.44 -8.06 11.47
CA SER A 351 -15.84 -9.18 12.33
C SER A 351 -14.71 -10.18 12.53
N ALA A 352 -13.98 -10.53 11.45
CA ALA A 352 -12.88 -11.48 11.49
C ALA A 352 -11.70 -10.98 12.35
N LEU A 353 -11.26 -9.73 12.14
CA LEU A 353 -10.15 -9.15 12.91
C LEU A 353 -10.53 -8.95 14.38
N LYS A 354 -11.78 -8.57 14.67
CA LYS A 354 -12.28 -8.50 16.04
C LYS A 354 -12.19 -9.86 16.74
N GLN A 355 -12.63 -10.93 16.08
CA GLN A 355 -12.57 -12.28 16.63
C GLN A 355 -11.12 -12.75 16.85
N LEU A 356 -10.25 -12.55 15.86
CA LEU A 356 -8.82 -12.84 15.99
C LEU A 356 -8.20 -12.09 17.17
N TRP A 357 -8.45 -10.78 17.27
CA TRP A 357 -7.92 -9.97 18.36
C TRP A 357 -8.41 -10.45 19.73
N LEU A 358 -9.72 -10.70 19.88
CA LEU A 358 -10.27 -11.19 21.16
C LEU A 358 -9.61 -12.50 21.59
N LEU A 359 -9.54 -13.50 20.70
CA LEU A 359 -8.99 -14.83 21.03
C LEU A 359 -7.49 -14.78 21.31
N LEU A 360 -6.73 -14.05 20.49
CA LEU A 360 -5.28 -13.95 20.68
C LEU A 360 -4.90 -13.06 21.88
N SER A 361 -5.76 -12.11 22.25
CA SER A 361 -5.58 -11.32 23.47
C SER A 361 -5.85 -12.10 24.74
N ASP A 362 -6.79 -13.05 24.67
CA ASP A 362 -7.13 -13.98 25.75
C ASP A 362 -6.05 -15.05 25.92
N GLU A 363 -5.57 -15.62 24.79
CA GLU A 363 -4.54 -16.65 24.76
C GLU A 363 -3.32 -16.26 23.89
N PRO A 364 -2.38 -15.44 24.40
CA PRO A 364 -1.23 -14.96 23.64
C PRO A 364 -0.29 -16.06 23.10
N GLY A 365 -0.30 -17.25 23.71
CA GLY A 365 0.47 -18.40 23.24
C GLY A 365 0.09 -18.85 21.82
N LEU A 366 -1.12 -18.53 21.36
CA LEU A 366 -1.60 -18.85 20.02
C LEU A 366 -1.07 -17.90 18.94
N ILE A 367 -0.49 -16.76 19.31
CA ILE A 367 -0.03 -15.76 18.32
C ILE A 367 1.04 -16.36 17.41
N ALA A 368 1.98 -17.14 17.96
CA ALA A 368 3.06 -17.75 17.18
C ALA A 368 2.54 -18.77 16.14
N PRO A 369 1.81 -19.84 16.51
CA PRO A 369 1.27 -20.80 15.54
C PRO A 369 0.25 -20.18 14.57
N LYS A 370 -0.37 -19.05 14.93
CA LYS A 370 -1.38 -18.35 14.10
C LYS A 370 -0.88 -17.06 13.47
N LEU A 371 0.42 -16.78 13.49
CA LEU A 371 1.00 -15.54 12.95
C LEU A 371 0.60 -15.33 11.48
N LEU A 372 0.59 -16.40 10.69
CA LEU A 372 0.16 -16.37 9.29
C LEU A 372 -1.27 -15.83 9.13
N LEU A 373 -2.22 -16.26 9.98
CA LEU A 373 -3.60 -15.76 9.94
C LEU A 373 -3.68 -14.28 10.30
N VAL A 374 -2.89 -13.83 11.28
CA VAL A 374 -2.80 -12.41 11.63
C VAL A 374 -2.30 -11.60 10.43
N LEU A 375 -1.23 -12.04 9.77
CA LEU A 375 -0.66 -11.39 8.58
C LEU A 375 -1.66 -11.33 7.42
N ILE A 376 -2.38 -12.42 7.14
CA ILE A 376 -3.47 -12.45 6.15
C ILE A 376 -4.53 -11.41 6.51
N GLY A 377 -5.02 -11.42 7.75
CA GLY A 377 -6.08 -10.51 8.20
C GLY A 377 -5.71 -9.04 8.09
N VAL A 378 -4.52 -8.65 8.57
CA VAL A 378 -4.07 -7.26 8.51
C VAL A 378 -3.74 -6.83 7.07
N SER A 379 -3.15 -7.72 6.24
CA SER A 379 -2.86 -7.43 4.82
C SER A 379 -4.13 -7.17 4.02
N PHE A 380 -5.16 -8.02 4.19
CA PHE A 380 -6.43 -7.85 3.50
C PHE A 380 -7.12 -6.56 3.94
N SER A 381 -7.06 -6.25 5.23
CA SER A 381 -7.66 -5.05 5.79
C SER A 381 -6.94 -3.78 5.34
N ARG A 382 -5.61 -3.80 5.27
CA ARG A 382 -4.78 -2.71 4.71
C ARG A 382 -5.16 -2.46 3.26
N ASP A 383 -5.25 -3.50 2.44
CA ASP A 383 -5.59 -3.37 1.02
C ASP A 383 -6.98 -2.73 0.83
N GLU A 384 -7.98 -3.13 1.64
CA GLU A 384 -9.32 -2.56 1.59
C GLU A 384 -9.37 -1.09 2.07
N VAL A 385 -8.56 -0.73 3.08
CA VAL A 385 -8.39 0.66 3.53
C VAL A 385 -7.78 1.51 2.42
N ASN A 386 -6.67 1.05 1.84
CA ASN A 386 -5.98 1.75 0.78
C ASN A 386 -6.86 1.90 -0.48
N TRP A 387 -7.61 0.86 -0.83
CA TRP A 387 -8.60 0.92 -1.90
C TRP A 387 -9.65 2.01 -1.64
N LEU A 388 -10.19 2.07 -0.42
CA LEU A 388 -11.17 3.07 -0.02
C LEU A 388 -10.60 4.49 -0.07
N LEU A 389 -9.38 4.71 0.43
CA LEU A 389 -8.74 6.04 0.43
C LEU A 389 -8.62 6.62 -0.99
N ARG A 390 -8.18 5.78 -1.94
CA ARG A 390 -8.03 6.20 -3.34
C ARG A 390 -9.36 6.50 -4.01
N HIS A 391 -10.38 5.71 -3.73
CA HIS A 391 -11.68 5.80 -4.42
C HIS A 391 -12.67 6.75 -3.76
N GLY A 392 -12.54 7.03 -2.46
CA GLY A 392 -13.49 7.78 -1.65
C GLY A 392 -13.83 9.16 -2.20
N GLU A 393 -12.80 9.97 -2.49
CA GLU A 393 -12.98 11.32 -3.07
C GLU A 393 -12.80 11.35 -4.59
N ASN A 394 -12.24 10.30 -5.18
CA ASN A 394 -11.79 10.32 -6.58
C ASN A 394 -12.56 9.34 -7.47
N TRP A 395 -13.74 8.87 -7.10
CA TRP A 395 -14.45 7.81 -7.84
C TRP A 395 -14.66 8.09 -9.33
N MET A 396 -15.04 9.31 -9.71
CA MET A 396 -15.22 9.70 -11.11
C MET A 396 -14.52 11.01 -11.44
N ASP A 397 -14.08 11.13 -12.70
CA ASP A 397 -13.47 12.36 -13.19
C ASP A 397 -14.52 13.49 -13.20
N LYS A 398 -14.13 14.69 -12.75
CA LYS A 398 -15.04 15.84 -12.61
C LYS A 398 -15.77 16.21 -13.92
N SER A 399 -15.23 15.81 -15.08
CA SER A 399 -15.83 15.99 -16.40
C SER A 399 -16.98 15.02 -16.72
N ALA A 400 -17.08 13.86 -16.03
CA ALA A 400 -18.11 12.83 -16.24
C ALA A 400 -19.31 12.98 -15.28
N SER A 401 -19.49 14.17 -14.70
CA SER A 401 -20.41 14.56 -13.60
C SER A 401 -21.90 14.18 -13.76
N LYS A 402 -22.36 13.63 -14.88
CA LYS A 402 -23.79 13.30 -15.10
C LYS A 402 -24.19 11.94 -14.52
N THR A 403 -23.26 11.01 -14.36
CA THR A 403 -23.52 9.73 -13.68
C THR A 403 -23.04 9.89 -12.25
N LYS A 404 -23.89 9.72 -11.23
CA LYS A 404 -23.44 9.62 -9.83
C LYS A 404 -23.09 8.17 -9.53
N CYS A 405 -22.14 7.93 -8.63
CA CYS A 405 -21.95 6.57 -8.11
C CYS A 405 -23.28 6.10 -7.51
N PRO A 406 -23.80 4.93 -7.90
CA PRO A 406 -25.09 4.45 -7.39
C PRO A 406 -25.04 4.12 -5.90
N VAL A 407 -23.84 4.00 -5.30
CA VAL A 407 -23.62 3.58 -3.92
C VAL A 407 -22.71 4.57 -3.21
N ASP A 408 -23.04 4.89 -1.96
CA ASP A 408 -22.15 5.65 -1.07
C ASP A 408 -20.87 4.86 -0.81
N ILE A 409 -19.73 5.44 -1.21
CA ILE A 409 -18.40 4.82 -1.08
C ILE A 409 -17.89 4.91 0.36
N SER A 410 -18.40 5.85 1.16
CA SER A 410 -17.94 6.06 2.52
C SER A 410 -18.19 4.85 3.42
N ASP A 411 -17.33 4.65 4.43
CA ASP A 411 -17.48 3.59 5.42
C ASP A 411 -17.52 4.19 6.83
N LYS A 412 -18.73 4.28 7.37
CA LYS A 412 -19.01 4.81 8.71
C LYS A 412 -18.42 3.97 9.84
N GLN A 413 -18.04 2.71 9.57
CA GLN A 413 -17.42 1.79 10.52
C GLN A 413 -15.92 1.58 10.25
N LEU A 414 -15.32 2.40 9.38
CA LEU A 414 -13.88 2.36 9.14
C LEU A 414 -13.04 2.50 10.43
N PRO A 415 -13.40 3.34 11.43
CA PRO A 415 -12.63 3.45 12.66
C PRO A 415 -12.44 2.11 13.39
N GLU A 416 -13.47 1.25 13.39
CA GLU A 416 -13.40 -0.08 13.98
C GLU A 416 -12.40 -0.99 13.24
N LEU A 417 -12.39 -0.96 11.91
CA LEU A 417 -11.44 -1.74 11.11
C LEU A 417 -10.00 -1.29 11.37
N LEU A 418 -9.77 0.02 11.31
CA LEU A 418 -8.45 0.62 11.57
C LEU A 418 -7.97 0.25 12.98
N PHE A 419 -8.86 0.27 13.98
CA PHE A 419 -8.52 -0.07 15.35
C PHE A 419 -8.00 -1.50 15.46
N TYR A 420 -8.71 -2.50 14.92
CA TYR A 420 -8.26 -3.90 15.05
C TYR A 420 -7.00 -4.21 14.21
N ILE A 421 -6.76 -3.52 13.09
CA ILE A 421 -5.47 -3.60 12.37
C ILE A 421 -4.33 -3.23 13.33
N MET A 422 -4.46 -2.07 14.01
CA MET A 422 -3.43 -1.56 14.90
C MET A 422 -3.31 -2.37 16.20
N GLU A 423 -4.42 -2.89 16.73
CA GLU A 423 -4.40 -3.73 17.92
C GLU A 423 -3.75 -5.09 17.66
N LEU A 424 -4.03 -5.74 16.52
CA LEU A 424 -3.34 -6.98 16.15
C LEU A 424 -1.85 -6.75 15.93
N ARG A 425 -1.45 -5.64 15.29
CA ARG A 425 -0.05 -5.24 15.19
C ARG A 425 0.60 -5.12 16.56
N ASN A 426 -0.01 -4.34 17.45
CA ASN A 426 0.51 -4.15 18.80
C ASN A 426 0.57 -5.46 19.59
N LEU A 427 -0.41 -6.34 19.45
CA LEU A 427 -0.45 -7.62 20.14
C LEU A 427 0.71 -8.53 19.70
N VAL A 428 0.98 -8.61 18.39
CA VAL A 428 2.12 -9.35 17.85
C VAL A 428 3.44 -8.81 18.40
N LEU A 429 3.66 -7.50 18.34
CA LEU A 429 4.92 -6.88 18.81
C LEU A 429 5.08 -6.97 20.33
N LYS A 430 3.98 -6.85 21.08
CA LYS A 430 3.99 -7.02 22.55
C LYS A 430 4.44 -8.43 22.96
N HIS A 431 4.11 -9.43 22.16
CA HIS A 431 4.42 -10.84 22.41
C HIS A 431 5.53 -11.38 21.50
N GLU A 432 6.38 -10.51 20.95
CA GLU A 432 7.47 -10.86 20.03
C GLU A 432 8.37 -11.98 20.59
N ASN A 433 8.68 -11.96 21.89
CA ASN A 433 9.52 -12.99 22.51
C ASN A 433 8.90 -14.41 22.41
N ILE A 434 7.57 -14.53 22.51
CA ILE A 434 6.86 -15.82 22.38
C ILE A 434 7.00 -16.33 20.95
N ILE A 435 6.77 -15.44 19.98
CA ILE A 435 6.88 -15.72 18.55
C ILE A 435 8.31 -16.13 18.20
N ARG A 436 9.29 -15.36 18.67
CA ARG A 436 10.70 -15.61 18.46
C ARG A 436 11.11 -17.00 18.96
N CYS A 437 10.77 -17.34 20.20
CA CYS A 437 11.06 -18.65 20.77
C CYS A 437 10.45 -19.79 19.94
N TYR A 438 9.20 -19.65 19.54
CA TYR A 438 8.50 -20.66 18.75
C TYR A 438 9.19 -20.91 17.39
N TYR A 439 9.51 -19.84 16.65
CA TYR A 439 10.13 -19.98 15.33
C TYR A 439 11.60 -20.39 15.39
N LEU A 440 12.35 -20.02 16.43
CA LEU A 440 13.69 -20.56 16.68
C LEU A 440 13.67 -22.08 16.88
N GLN A 441 12.66 -22.60 17.59
CA GLN A 441 12.49 -24.05 17.75
C GLN A 441 12.12 -24.72 16.42
N TYR A 442 11.27 -24.10 15.60
CA TYR A 442 10.92 -24.60 14.26
C TYR A 442 12.14 -24.66 13.33
N LEU A 443 12.90 -23.57 13.26
CA LEU A 443 14.10 -23.45 12.41
C LEU A 443 15.12 -24.56 12.74
N LYS A 444 15.38 -24.76 14.04
CA LYS A 444 16.35 -25.75 14.51
C LYS A 444 15.84 -27.19 14.45
N GLY A 445 14.60 -27.41 14.87
CA GLY A 445 14.02 -28.74 15.09
C GLY A 445 13.35 -29.35 13.87
N PHE A 446 12.94 -28.52 12.89
CA PHE A 446 12.18 -28.98 11.73
C PHE A 446 12.78 -28.51 10.40
N ASP A 447 12.96 -27.20 10.21
CA ASP A 447 13.36 -26.66 8.89
C ASP A 447 14.77 -27.14 8.49
N ALA A 448 15.74 -27.07 9.40
CA ALA A 448 17.11 -27.50 9.11
C ALA A 448 17.21 -29.00 8.78
N PRO A 449 16.62 -29.93 9.57
CA PRO A 449 16.55 -31.34 9.19
C PRO A 449 15.82 -31.59 7.86
N LEU A 450 14.71 -30.87 7.60
CA LEU A 450 13.93 -31.03 6.37
C LEU A 450 14.77 -30.65 5.14
N LEU A 451 15.37 -29.46 5.13
CA LEU A 451 16.22 -28.98 4.04
C LEU A 451 17.39 -29.93 3.79
N ALA A 452 18.08 -30.38 4.85
CA ALA A 452 19.19 -31.32 4.74
C ALA A 452 18.75 -32.65 4.11
N ASN A 453 17.59 -33.18 4.54
CA ASN A 453 17.06 -34.44 4.01
C ASN A 453 16.66 -34.34 2.54
N LEU A 454 16.08 -33.23 2.11
CA LEU A 454 15.67 -33.01 0.72
C LEU A 454 16.86 -33.01 -0.24
N VAL A 455 18.03 -32.53 0.19
CA VAL A 455 19.23 -32.48 -0.67
C VAL A 455 20.18 -33.67 -0.49
N LYS A 456 20.13 -34.39 0.63
CA LYS A 456 21.11 -35.43 1.02
C LYS A 456 21.48 -36.40 -0.11
N ASN A 457 20.48 -36.92 -0.84
CA ASN A 457 20.70 -37.84 -1.96
C ASN A 457 20.16 -37.28 -3.29
N ALA A 458 19.91 -35.98 -3.38
CA ALA A 458 19.36 -35.35 -4.58
C ALA A 458 20.39 -35.32 -5.73
N VAL A 459 20.15 -36.05 -6.81
CA VAL A 459 21.00 -36.01 -8.01
C VAL A 459 20.79 -34.71 -8.81
N TRP A 460 19.67 -34.04 -8.56
CA TRP A 460 19.27 -32.83 -9.26
C TRP A 460 19.92 -31.56 -8.71
N ILE A 461 20.75 -31.57 -7.66
CA ILE A 461 21.38 -30.35 -7.11
C ILE A 461 22.89 -30.36 -7.37
N SER A 462 23.49 -29.23 -7.74
CA SER A 462 24.93 -29.13 -7.94
C SER A 462 25.72 -29.15 -6.62
N ASP A 463 27.02 -29.45 -6.67
CA ASP A 463 27.88 -29.44 -5.47
C ASP A 463 27.95 -28.06 -4.80
N THR A 464 27.95 -26.98 -5.60
CA THR A 464 27.95 -25.61 -5.09
C THR A 464 26.67 -25.30 -4.32
N GLU A 465 25.50 -25.64 -4.88
CA GLU A 465 24.20 -25.42 -4.23
C GLU A 465 24.04 -26.30 -2.99
N ARG A 466 24.47 -27.57 -3.07
CA ARG A 466 24.47 -28.49 -1.93
C ARG A 466 25.34 -27.97 -0.80
N SER A 467 26.52 -27.43 -1.11
CA SER A 467 27.40 -26.77 -0.13
C SER A 467 26.71 -25.59 0.53
N LEU A 468 26.00 -24.76 -0.25
CA LEU A 468 25.22 -23.64 0.27
C LEU A 468 24.08 -24.10 1.19
N VAL A 469 23.31 -25.12 0.78
CA VAL A 469 22.26 -25.69 1.63
C VAL A 469 22.84 -26.26 2.93
N ASN A 470 23.95 -27.00 2.86
CA ASN A 470 24.61 -27.53 4.06
C ASN A 470 25.06 -26.40 5.01
N SER A 471 25.65 -25.33 4.47
CA SER A 471 26.03 -24.15 5.26
C SER A 471 24.82 -23.48 5.92
N ILE A 472 23.70 -23.36 5.20
CA ILE A 472 22.44 -22.84 5.76
C ILE A 472 21.96 -23.77 6.88
N THR A 473 21.85 -25.07 6.64
CA THR A 473 21.35 -26.03 7.63
C THR A 473 22.24 -26.12 8.87
N ASP A 474 23.56 -26.03 8.69
CA ASP A 474 24.51 -26.01 9.81
C ASP A 474 24.35 -24.75 10.64
N THR A 475 24.12 -23.60 9.99
CA THR A 475 23.83 -22.34 10.69
C THR A 475 22.53 -22.44 11.48
N LEU A 476 21.46 -22.95 10.85
CA LEU A 476 20.14 -23.12 11.48
C LEU A 476 20.18 -24.10 12.66
N ALA A 477 20.86 -25.25 12.51
CA ALA A 477 20.97 -26.26 13.57
C ALA A 477 21.77 -25.76 14.79
N ASN A 478 22.73 -24.86 14.55
CA ASN A 478 23.57 -24.27 15.58
C ASN A 478 23.08 -22.90 16.06
N ILE A 479 21.86 -22.48 15.71
CA ILE A 479 21.27 -21.28 16.29
C ILE A 479 21.22 -21.44 17.81
N SER A 480 21.82 -20.47 18.49
CA SER A 480 21.85 -20.40 19.94
C SER A 480 20.51 -19.82 20.42
N MET A 481 19.88 -20.56 21.33
CA MET A 481 18.58 -20.23 21.91
C MET A 481 18.80 -19.80 23.36
N ASP A 482 18.52 -18.53 23.67
CA ASP A 482 18.37 -18.07 25.05
C ASP A 482 16.87 -18.07 25.39
N ILE A 483 16.35 -19.24 25.74
CA ILE A 483 14.93 -19.41 26.08
C ILE A 483 14.59 -18.68 27.38
N ALA A 484 15.58 -18.45 28.26
CA ALA A 484 15.39 -17.76 29.52
C ALA A 484 15.24 -16.24 29.32
N ASN A 485 15.99 -15.63 28.40
CA ASN A 485 15.87 -14.23 28.02
C ASN A 485 15.83 -14.04 26.48
N PRO A 486 14.69 -14.34 25.82
CA PRO A 486 14.59 -14.34 24.35
C PRO A 486 14.80 -12.96 23.69
N GLY A 487 14.74 -11.88 24.48
CA GLY A 487 14.95 -10.51 24.04
C GLY A 487 16.35 -9.95 24.36
N SER A 488 17.24 -10.73 24.97
CA SER A 488 18.61 -10.29 25.29
C SER A 488 19.52 -10.26 24.06
N ARG A 489 19.15 -11.03 23.04
CA ARG A 489 19.97 -11.27 21.85
C ARG A 489 19.30 -10.73 20.60
N GLU A 490 20.05 -9.94 19.87
CA GLU A 490 19.70 -9.55 18.51
C GLU A 490 20.08 -10.70 17.55
N TYR A 491 19.13 -11.04 16.68
CA TYR A 491 19.31 -11.99 15.59
C TYR A 491 19.37 -11.19 14.29
N ASP A 492 20.25 -11.59 13.37
CA ASP A 492 20.29 -11.06 12.02
C ASP A 492 20.47 -12.23 11.06
N PHE A 493 19.45 -12.47 10.25
CA PHE A 493 19.41 -13.53 9.24
C PHE A 493 19.28 -12.98 7.82
N ALA A 494 19.62 -11.70 7.59
CA ALA A 494 19.57 -11.09 6.27
C ALA A 494 20.45 -11.84 5.26
N ALA A 495 21.64 -12.27 5.69
CA ALA A 495 22.54 -13.08 4.86
C ALA A 495 21.94 -14.45 4.50
N LEU A 496 21.32 -15.15 5.46
CA LEU A 496 20.65 -16.43 5.20
C LEU A 496 19.47 -16.28 4.26
N ARG A 497 18.64 -15.24 4.42
CA ARG A 497 17.54 -14.94 3.50
C ARG A 497 18.06 -14.68 2.09
N LEU A 498 19.17 -13.95 1.96
CA LEU A 498 19.79 -13.70 0.65
C LEU A 498 20.33 -14.99 0.02
N ASP A 499 20.96 -15.88 0.80
CA ASP A 499 21.44 -17.17 0.33
C ASP A 499 20.29 -18.10 -0.12
N LEU A 500 19.18 -18.12 0.62
CA LEU A 500 17.96 -18.81 0.21
C LEU A 500 17.38 -18.23 -1.09
N CYS A 501 17.45 -16.90 -1.28
CA CYS A 501 17.06 -16.25 -2.53
C CYS A 501 18.02 -16.56 -3.68
N ARG A 502 19.34 -16.70 -3.42
CA ARG A 502 20.33 -17.16 -4.40
C ARG A 502 20.04 -18.56 -4.88
N LEU A 503 19.69 -19.48 -3.98
CA LEU A 503 19.25 -20.84 -4.34
C LEU A 503 18.08 -20.84 -5.31
N GLN A 504 17.12 -19.91 -5.18
CA GLN A 504 15.99 -19.80 -6.11
C GLN A 504 16.40 -19.50 -7.56
N VAL A 505 17.55 -18.85 -7.78
CA VAL A 505 18.11 -18.58 -9.12
C VAL A 505 19.04 -19.72 -9.57
N TYR A 506 19.86 -20.22 -8.66
CA TYR A 506 20.87 -21.23 -8.99
C TYR A 506 20.21 -22.54 -9.42
N SER A 507 19.08 -22.89 -8.79
CA SER A 507 18.31 -24.09 -9.10
C SER A 507 17.48 -23.99 -10.38
N GLU A 508 17.59 -22.89 -11.12
CA GLU A 508 17.10 -22.75 -12.49
C GLU A 508 18.23 -22.88 -13.54
N SER A 509 19.49 -23.03 -13.09
CA SER A 509 20.64 -23.26 -13.96
C SER A 509 20.91 -24.76 -14.18
N LYS A 510 21.42 -25.12 -15.37
CA LYS A 510 21.98 -26.46 -15.67
C LYS A 510 21.00 -27.66 -15.55
N GLY A 511 19.73 -27.48 -15.93
CA GLY A 511 18.77 -28.59 -16.05
C GLY A 511 18.11 -29.02 -14.73
N ILE A 512 18.49 -28.35 -13.65
CA ILE A 512 17.80 -28.34 -12.37
C ILE A 512 16.62 -27.40 -12.52
N SER A 513 15.45 -27.77 -12.02
CA SER A 513 14.29 -26.88 -12.02
C SER A 513 13.53 -27.08 -10.71
N LEU A 514 13.18 -25.96 -10.07
CA LEU A 514 12.32 -25.99 -8.88
C LEU A 514 10.94 -26.55 -9.21
N GLU A 515 10.51 -26.45 -10.47
CA GLU A 515 9.25 -27.03 -10.96
C GLU A 515 9.21 -28.55 -10.82
N ASN A 516 10.37 -29.21 -10.88
CA ASN A 516 10.48 -30.65 -10.70
C ASN A 516 10.68 -31.04 -9.21
N ASN A 517 10.92 -30.06 -8.33
CA ASN A 517 11.22 -30.25 -6.92
C ASN A 517 10.44 -29.26 -6.04
N PRO A 518 9.09 -29.25 -6.10
CA PRO A 518 8.27 -28.25 -5.43
C PRO A 518 8.42 -28.29 -3.90
N ASP A 519 8.63 -29.46 -3.30
CA ASP A 519 8.82 -29.62 -1.85
C ASP A 519 10.04 -28.84 -1.34
N PHE A 520 11.11 -28.77 -2.14
CA PHE A 520 12.29 -27.98 -1.80
C PHE A 520 12.01 -26.48 -1.89
N ALA A 521 11.26 -26.06 -2.91
CA ALA A 521 10.84 -24.66 -3.04
C ALA A 521 9.93 -24.23 -1.88
N HIS A 522 8.96 -25.08 -1.50
CA HIS A 522 8.09 -24.84 -0.35
C HIS A 522 8.89 -24.77 0.97
N ALA A 523 9.84 -25.69 1.17
CA ALA A 523 10.72 -25.67 2.35
C ALA A 523 11.56 -24.38 2.42
N ILE A 524 12.10 -23.89 1.30
CA ILE A 524 12.81 -22.60 1.23
C ILE A 524 11.87 -21.45 1.65
N ASN A 525 10.69 -21.35 1.03
CA ASN A 525 9.75 -20.25 1.30
C ASN A 525 9.27 -20.25 2.77
N THR A 526 9.01 -21.43 3.33
CA THR A 526 8.64 -21.60 4.74
C THR A 526 9.77 -21.20 5.68
N THR A 527 11.00 -21.64 5.38
CA THR A 527 12.18 -21.26 6.17
C THR A 527 12.39 -19.74 6.17
N ILE A 528 12.23 -19.07 5.02
CA ILE A 528 12.33 -17.61 4.93
C ILE A 528 11.26 -16.93 5.81
N PHE A 529 10.03 -17.43 5.80
CA PHE A 529 8.97 -16.92 6.66
C PHE A 529 9.31 -17.07 8.15
N HIS A 530 9.81 -18.23 8.55
CA HIS A 530 10.24 -18.48 9.94
C HIS A 530 11.42 -17.60 10.36
N LEU A 531 12.40 -17.37 9.47
CA LEU A 531 13.48 -16.42 9.72
C LEU A 531 12.91 -15.02 9.96
N LYS A 532 12.04 -14.52 9.08
CA LYS A 532 11.41 -13.19 9.21
C LYS A 532 10.63 -13.04 10.52
N ALA A 533 10.00 -14.10 11.01
CA ALA A 533 9.29 -14.07 12.28
C ALA A 533 10.20 -13.93 13.50
N VAL A 534 11.52 -14.12 13.36
CA VAL A 534 12.52 -14.02 14.43
C VAL A 534 13.21 -12.65 14.47
N ASP A 535 13.70 -12.16 13.32
CA ASP A 535 14.51 -10.93 13.23
C ASP A 535 13.86 -9.76 12.46
N GLU A 536 12.82 -10.02 11.66
CA GLU A 536 12.09 -9.01 10.88
C GLU A 536 10.60 -8.89 11.28
N LEU A 537 10.22 -9.30 12.50
CA LEU A 537 8.80 -9.34 12.91
C LEU A 537 8.12 -7.96 12.83
N ASP A 538 8.81 -6.91 13.26
CA ASP A 538 8.32 -5.53 13.15
C ASP A 538 8.17 -5.11 11.68
N GLN A 539 9.15 -5.44 10.84
CA GLN A 539 9.12 -5.10 9.41
C GLN A 539 8.00 -5.82 8.66
N ILE A 540 7.85 -7.15 8.83
CA ILE A 540 6.77 -7.91 8.18
C ILE A 540 5.39 -7.44 8.64
N MET A 541 5.25 -7.06 9.92
CA MET A 541 4.01 -6.48 10.42
C MET A 541 3.74 -5.11 9.81
N LYS A 542 4.74 -4.23 9.73
CA LYS A 542 4.63 -2.92 9.05
C LYS A 542 4.23 -3.09 7.60
N ASP A 543 4.92 -3.91 6.81
CA ASP A 543 4.65 -4.11 5.38
C ASP A 543 3.22 -4.57 5.08
N ASN A 544 2.64 -5.35 5.99
CA ASN A 544 1.30 -5.92 5.85
C ASN A 544 0.20 -5.09 6.52
N SER A 545 0.52 -4.07 7.29
CA SER A 545 -0.51 -3.31 8.01
C SER A 545 -0.32 -1.80 7.93
N ASP A 546 0.68 -1.30 7.20
CA ASP A 546 1.02 0.12 7.13
C ASP A 546 -0.16 1.00 6.70
N LEU A 547 -0.43 2.03 7.51
CA LEU A 547 -1.47 3.03 7.29
C LEU A 547 -0.89 4.41 6.94
N SER A 548 0.42 4.50 6.64
CA SER A 548 1.11 5.75 6.31
C SER A 548 0.50 6.52 5.14
N LEU A 549 -0.19 5.83 4.23
CA LEU A 549 -0.86 6.42 3.08
C LEU A 549 -1.86 7.52 3.50
N ASN A 550 -2.46 7.41 4.69
CA ASN A 550 -3.34 8.44 5.25
C ASN A 550 -2.69 9.83 5.35
N CYS A 551 -1.35 9.90 5.43
CA CYS A 551 -0.57 11.15 5.38
C CYS A 551 -0.85 11.98 4.12
N PHE A 552 -1.18 11.32 3.02
CA PHE A 552 -1.47 11.93 1.72
C PHE A 552 -2.97 12.12 1.46
N TYR A 553 -3.84 11.67 2.38
CA TYR A 553 -5.29 11.88 2.35
C TYR A 553 -5.81 12.59 3.61
N PRO A 554 -5.26 13.78 3.98
CA PRO A 554 -5.56 14.44 5.24
C PRO A 554 -7.05 14.82 5.40
N SER A 555 -7.71 15.20 4.30
CA SER A 555 -9.14 15.54 4.30
C SER A 555 -10.02 14.35 4.70
N GLN A 556 -9.78 13.19 4.09
CA GLN A 556 -10.54 11.97 4.39
C GLN A 556 -10.26 11.50 5.83
N LEU A 557 -9.00 11.52 6.26
CA LEU A 557 -8.63 11.14 7.63
C LEU A 557 -9.35 12.02 8.65
N MET A 558 -9.37 13.35 8.43
CA MET A 558 -10.08 14.30 9.30
C MET A 558 -11.60 14.10 9.30
N ASN A 559 -12.20 13.79 8.15
CA ASN A 559 -13.63 13.52 8.05
C ASN A 559 -14.02 12.24 8.80
N ASN A 560 -13.22 11.17 8.67
CA ASN A 560 -13.41 9.93 9.40
C ASN A 560 -13.28 10.13 10.92
N PHE A 561 -12.31 10.94 11.35
CA PHE A 561 -12.12 11.29 12.75
C PHE A 561 -13.33 12.05 13.33
N ARG A 562 -13.77 13.12 12.66
CA ARG A 562 -14.94 13.91 13.08
C ARG A 562 -16.21 13.07 13.12
N PHE A 563 -16.39 12.18 12.15
CA PHE A 563 -17.51 11.25 12.15
C PHE A 563 -17.45 10.31 13.36
N CYS A 564 -16.27 9.72 13.62
CA CYS A 564 -16.03 8.83 14.76
C CYS A 564 -16.39 9.50 16.10
N LEU A 565 -15.94 10.75 16.31
CA LEU A 565 -16.24 11.53 17.52
C LEU A 565 -17.74 11.80 17.74
N ARG A 566 -18.51 11.93 16.66
CA ARG A 566 -19.95 12.23 16.74
C ARG A 566 -20.81 11.00 17.03
N VAL A 567 -20.34 9.81 16.67
CA VAL A 567 -21.15 8.58 16.75
C VAL A 567 -20.68 7.74 17.94
N PRO A 568 -21.48 7.62 19.02
CA PRO A 568 -21.03 6.94 20.26
C PRO A 568 -20.51 5.51 20.05
N SER A 569 -21.16 4.72 19.18
CA SER A 569 -20.74 3.35 18.87
C SER A 569 -19.38 3.27 18.16
N GLN A 570 -18.94 4.36 17.52
CA GLN A 570 -17.63 4.47 16.86
C GLN A 570 -16.62 5.21 17.73
N ALA A 571 -17.06 6.16 18.56
CA ALA A 571 -16.21 7.00 19.41
C ALA A 571 -15.28 6.17 20.31
N ARG A 572 -15.67 4.95 20.71
CA ARG A 572 -14.80 3.99 21.42
C ARG A 572 -13.49 3.67 20.70
N PHE A 573 -13.42 3.88 19.38
CA PHE A 573 -12.25 3.63 18.54
C PHE A 573 -11.46 4.90 18.20
N VAL A 574 -11.83 6.06 18.75
CA VAL A 574 -11.23 7.37 18.39
C VAL A 574 -9.71 7.41 18.55
N CYS A 575 -9.14 6.65 19.50
CA CYS A 575 -7.70 6.60 19.74
C CYS A 575 -6.89 6.04 18.56
N VAL A 576 -7.54 5.43 17.55
CA VAL A 576 -6.85 4.96 16.35
C VAL A 576 -6.25 6.12 15.53
N PHE A 577 -6.93 7.28 15.47
CA PHE A 577 -6.52 8.41 14.63
C PHE A 577 -5.18 9.05 15.07
N PRO A 578 -4.96 9.39 16.36
CA PRO A 578 -3.64 9.85 16.79
C PRO A 578 -2.56 8.77 16.63
N ARG A 579 -2.90 7.49 16.79
CA ARG A 579 -1.95 6.38 16.61
C ARG A 579 -1.51 6.22 15.14
N ILE A 580 -2.42 6.39 14.18
CA ILE A 580 -2.09 6.35 12.73
C ILE A 580 -1.01 7.39 12.37
N CYS A 581 -0.91 8.50 13.10
CA CYS A 581 0.11 9.50 12.83
C CYS A 581 1.53 8.96 13.07
N ALA A 582 1.71 7.93 13.91
CA ALA A 582 3.00 7.26 14.06
C ALA A 582 3.41 6.52 12.77
N ASP A 583 2.44 5.95 12.03
CA ASP A 583 2.71 5.26 10.76
C ASP A 583 3.17 6.21 9.67
N PHE A 584 2.95 7.53 9.78
CA PHE A 584 3.37 8.47 8.74
C PHE A 584 4.88 8.42 8.48
N THR A 585 5.69 8.01 9.46
CA THR A 585 7.13 7.87 9.26
C THR A 585 7.53 6.65 8.43
N HIS A 586 6.63 5.70 8.19
CA HIS A 586 6.92 4.53 7.35
C HIS A 586 6.98 4.88 5.86
N CYS A 587 6.39 6.01 5.42
CA CYS A 587 6.40 6.39 4.00
C CYS A 587 7.72 7.02 3.51
N PHE A 588 8.73 7.09 4.38
CA PHE A 588 10.05 7.64 4.08
C PHE A 588 10.90 6.70 3.25
N HIS A 589 11.69 7.30 2.37
CA HIS A 589 12.82 6.63 1.73
C HIS A 589 14.12 7.33 2.06
N ASN A 590 15.19 6.58 2.32
CA ASN A 590 16.50 7.13 2.67
C ASN A 590 17.09 8.02 1.55
N MET A 591 16.67 7.81 0.31
CA MET A 591 17.05 8.63 -0.86
C MET A 591 16.26 9.94 -1.02
N CYS A 592 15.22 10.16 -0.21
CA CYS A 592 14.50 11.42 -0.17
C CYS A 592 14.43 11.95 1.27
N PRO A 593 15.57 12.34 1.87
CA PRO A 593 15.58 12.88 3.23
C PRO A 593 14.85 14.22 3.36
N GLU A 594 14.65 14.94 2.25
CA GLU A 594 14.08 16.29 2.23
C GLU A 594 12.61 16.33 2.71
N GLU A 595 11.86 15.24 2.51
CA GLU A 595 10.46 15.14 2.96
C GLU A 595 10.30 14.73 4.43
N ARG A 596 11.37 14.22 5.07
CA ARG A 596 11.32 13.65 6.43
C ARG A 596 10.78 14.65 7.44
N ILE A 597 11.29 15.88 7.40
CA ILE A 597 10.89 16.96 8.31
C ILE A 597 9.43 17.38 8.03
N ILE A 598 9.04 17.45 6.76
CA ILE A 598 7.70 17.91 6.35
C ILE A 598 6.63 16.93 6.85
N ILE A 599 6.84 15.64 6.63
CA ILE A 599 5.90 14.59 7.06
C ILE A 599 5.95 14.42 8.58
N GLY A 600 7.12 14.52 9.23
CA GLY A 600 7.23 14.48 10.68
C GLY A 600 6.45 15.61 11.37
N ASN A 601 6.56 16.84 10.84
CA ASN A 601 5.75 17.97 11.30
C ASN A 601 4.25 17.75 11.04
N ARG A 602 3.89 17.15 9.90
CA ARG A 602 2.49 16.81 9.63
C ARG A 602 1.96 15.78 10.63
N ALA A 603 2.72 14.73 10.92
CA ALA A 603 2.35 13.68 11.86
C ALA A 603 2.10 14.24 13.26
N THR A 604 3.05 15.01 13.79
CA THR A 604 2.97 15.62 15.12
C THR A 604 1.81 16.61 15.24
N ASN A 605 1.66 17.54 14.28
CA ASN A 605 0.55 18.50 14.27
C ASN A 605 -0.83 17.82 14.15
N THR A 606 -0.93 16.77 13.33
CA THR A 606 -2.18 16.03 13.15
C THR A 606 -2.54 15.23 14.40
N CYS A 607 -1.55 14.60 15.04
CA CYS A 607 -1.72 13.90 16.30
C CYS A 607 -2.21 14.84 17.43
N ASP A 608 -1.53 15.98 17.60
CA ASP A 608 -1.91 17.00 18.58
C ASP A 608 -3.35 17.49 18.37
N LEU A 609 -3.74 17.73 17.11
CA LEU A 609 -5.10 18.12 16.76
C LEU A 609 -6.14 17.06 17.15
N PHE A 610 -5.87 15.78 16.85
CA PHE A 610 -6.77 14.69 17.20
C PHE A 610 -6.92 14.51 18.71
N LEU A 611 -5.81 14.57 19.46
CA LEU A 611 -5.85 14.48 20.91
C LEU A 611 -6.63 15.64 21.52
N LYS A 612 -6.36 16.89 21.10
CA LYS A 612 -7.08 18.08 21.55
C LYS A 612 -8.57 17.98 21.31
N GLN A 613 -9.01 17.65 20.10
CA GLN A 613 -10.44 17.54 19.79
C GLN A 613 -11.12 16.38 20.54
N THR A 614 -10.41 15.27 20.78
CA THR A 614 -10.94 14.16 21.57
C THR A 614 -11.16 14.57 23.03
N VAL A 615 -10.18 15.23 23.64
CA VAL A 615 -10.29 15.73 25.01
C VAL A 615 -11.36 16.82 25.13
N MET A 616 -11.43 17.75 24.18
CA MET A 616 -12.49 18.76 24.13
C MET A 616 -13.88 18.11 24.08
N LYS A 617 -14.06 17.08 23.25
CA LYS A 617 -15.35 16.39 23.16
C LYS A 617 -15.71 15.67 24.46
N ALA A 618 -14.73 15.04 25.12
CA ALA A 618 -14.93 14.43 26.43
C ALA A 618 -15.32 15.48 27.50
N ALA A 619 -14.67 16.64 27.50
CA ALA A 619 -14.98 17.74 28.41
C ALA A 619 -16.37 18.34 28.15
N GLU A 620 -16.79 18.49 26.89
CA GLU A 620 -18.16 18.90 26.52
C GLU A 620 -19.20 17.94 27.07
N LEU A 621 -19.01 16.63 26.88
CA LEU A 621 -19.91 15.60 27.40
C LEU A 621 -19.96 15.59 28.93
N PHE A 622 -18.82 15.76 29.59
CA PHE A 622 -18.77 15.87 31.04
C PHE A 622 -19.51 17.12 31.54
N ALA A 623 -19.36 18.27 30.86
CA ALA A 623 -20.09 19.49 31.18
C ALA A 623 -21.62 19.35 30.93
N GLU A 624 -22.03 18.60 29.91
CA GLU A 624 -23.44 18.23 29.69
C GLU A 624 -23.99 17.39 30.85
N ILE A 625 -23.24 16.37 31.28
CA ILE A 625 -23.59 15.56 32.45
C ILE A 625 -23.69 16.43 33.71
N CYS A 626 -22.71 17.31 33.96
CA CYS A 626 -22.74 18.21 35.11
C CYS A 626 -23.94 19.18 35.07
N ARG A 627 -24.29 19.72 33.90
CA ARG A 627 -25.47 20.58 33.74
C ARG A 627 -26.77 19.81 34.00
N TYR A 628 -26.87 18.58 33.49
CA TYR A 628 -28.02 17.72 33.73
C TYR A 628 -28.15 17.36 35.21
N MET A 629 -27.07 16.94 35.85
CA MET A 629 -27.03 16.64 37.29
C MET A 629 -27.31 17.89 38.14
N GLY A 630 -26.83 19.06 37.72
CA GLY A 630 -27.14 20.34 38.34
C GLY A 630 -28.64 20.65 38.27
N ALA A 631 -29.27 20.47 37.10
CA ALA A 631 -30.71 20.67 36.94
C ALA A 631 -31.53 19.69 37.80
N ILE A 632 -31.09 18.44 37.98
CA ILE A 632 -31.70 17.49 38.92
C ILE A 632 -31.52 17.98 40.36
N ALA A 633 -30.33 18.43 40.74
CA ALA A 633 -30.08 18.96 42.08
C ALA A 633 -30.94 20.20 42.36
N ASP A 634 -31.13 21.08 41.37
CA ASP A 634 -31.97 22.27 41.49
C ASP A 634 -33.43 21.91 41.79
N GLN A 635 -33.96 20.81 41.23
CA GLN A 635 -35.32 20.34 41.55
C GLN A 635 -35.50 20.06 43.06
N SER A 636 -34.43 19.68 43.76
CA SER A 636 -34.46 19.40 45.20
C SER A 636 -34.32 20.63 46.10
N LEU A 637 -34.16 21.83 45.54
CA LEU A 637 -34.02 23.05 46.33
C LEU A 637 -35.31 23.39 47.11
N PRO A 638 -35.20 23.91 48.35
CA PRO A 638 -36.37 24.26 49.18
C PRO A 638 -37.38 25.22 48.53
N GLU A 639 -36.93 26.03 47.57
CA GLU A 639 -37.77 26.98 46.84
C GLU A 639 -38.84 26.28 45.99
N ASN A 640 -38.54 25.09 45.46
CA ASN A 640 -39.51 24.33 44.65
C ASN A 640 -40.62 23.74 45.51
N CYS A 641 -40.33 23.37 46.77
CA CYS A 641 -41.35 22.95 47.74
C CYS A 641 -42.31 24.10 48.11
N ARG A 642 -41.85 25.36 48.06
CA ARG A 642 -42.71 26.53 48.30
C ARG A 642 -43.71 26.73 47.17
N ASN A 643 -43.30 26.51 45.93
CA ASN A 643 -44.16 26.61 44.76
C ASN A 643 -45.27 25.54 44.77
N GLU A 644 -44.96 24.31 45.20
CA GLU A 644 -45.95 23.24 45.43
C GLU A 644 -46.96 23.63 46.52
N LYS A 645 -46.49 24.12 47.68
CA LYS A 645 -47.41 24.55 48.76
C LYS A 645 -48.34 25.69 48.35
N GLN A 646 -47.85 26.66 47.56
CA GLN A 646 -48.69 27.75 47.05
C GLN A 646 -49.68 27.30 45.98
N SER A 647 -49.35 26.29 45.17
CA SER A 647 -50.29 25.73 44.19
C SER A 647 -51.37 24.88 44.89
N ASP A 648 -51.02 24.15 45.94
CA ASP A 648 -51.96 23.42 46.79
C ASP A 648 -52.87 24.34 47.60
N GLU A 649 -52.34 25.44 48.17
CA GLU A 649 -53.14 26.45 48.85
C GLU A 649 -54.15 27.12 47.88
N LYS A 650 -53.74 27.46 46.65
CA LYS A 650 -54.64 28.01 45.62
C LYS A 650 -55.71 27.02 45.17
N LYS A 651 -55.41 25.72 45.09
CA LYS A 651 -56.41 24.67 44.81
C LYS A 651 -57.42 24.54 45.95
N SER A 652 -56.97 24.58 47.21
CA SER A 652 -57.85 24.50 48.39
C SER A 652 -58.76 25.71 48.56
N ILE A 653 -58.35 26.90 48.10
CA ILE A 653 -59.17 28.12 48.10
C ILE A 653 -60.17 28.13 46.90
N GLY A 654 -59.80 27.53 45.77
CA GLY A 654 -60.65 27.41 44.57
C GLY A 654 -61.79 26.39 44.67
N GLU A 655 -61.74 25.44 45.61
CA GLU A 655 -62.78 24.42 45.80
C GLU A 655 -64.08 24.94 46.46
N LYS A 656 -64.16 26.24 46.81
CA LYS A 656 -65.42 26.86 47.27
C LYS A 656 -66.32 27.41 46.16
N SER A 657 -65.97 27.25 44.87
CA SER A 657 -66.89 27.60 43.79
C SER A 657 -66.81 26.68 42.57
N LYS A 658 -67.94 25.99 42.33
CA LYS A 658 -68.41 25.27 41.13
C LYS A 658 -68.09 23.77 41.01
N LYS A 659 -69.17 23.00 41.18
CA LYS A 659 -69.45 21.73 40.51
C LYS A 659 -69.33 21.91 38.98
N GLU A 660 -68.97 20.80 38.32
CA GLU A 660 -68.93 20.54 36.86
C GLU A 660 -67.72 21.04 36.08
N ALA A 661 -66.69 20.20 36.00
CA ALA A 661 -66.07 19.77 34.74
C ALA A 661 -65.16 18.57 35.01
N LYS A 662 -65.27 17.50 34.22
CA LYS A 662 -64.22 16.48 34.10
C LYS A 662 -62.97 17.15 33.54
N ALA A 663 -62.13 17.71 34.40
CA ALA A 663 -60.76 18.07 34.06
C ALA A 663 -59.92 16.80 34.22
N LYS A 664 -59.30 16.35 33.12
CA LYS A 664 -58.18 15.40 33.18
C LYS A 664 -57.23 15.87 34.28
N LEU A 665 -56.91 14.98 35.22
CA LEU A 665 -55.72 15.14 36.06
C LEU A 665 -54.56 15.54 35.12
N PRO A 666 -53.80 16.60 35.44
CA PRO A 666 -52.50 16.76 34.81
C PRO A 666 -51.73 15.47 35.15
N GLU A 667 -51.44 14.67 34.13
CA GLU A 667 -50.48 13.58 34.28
C GLU A 667 -49.17 14.21 34.77
N THR A 668 -48.81 13.84 36.00
CA THR A 668 -47.47 13.84 36.59
C THR A 668 -46.70 15.18 36.56
N GLU A 669 -46.80 15.95 37.65
CA GLU A 669 -45.64 16.70 38.14
C GLU A 669 -44.56 15.66 38.47
N ASN A 670 -43.52 15.56 37.62
CA ASN A 670 -42.39 14.66 37.85
C ASN A 670 -41.72 15.03 39.18
N ARG A 671 -41.80 14.12 40.17
CA ARG A 671 -41.09 14.29 41.43
C ARG A 671 -39.61 13.96 41.24
N PRO A 672 -38.70 14.61 41.99
CA PRO A 672 -37.29 14.19 41.99
C PRO A 672 -37.18 12.69 42.30
N GLY A 673 -36.53 11.93 41.40
CA GLY A 673 -36.41 10.47 41.45
C GLY A 673 -37.22 9.74 40.38
N ASP A 674 -38.26 10.36 39.80
CA ASP A 674 -39.06 9.76 38.72
C ASP A 674 -38.22 9.59 37.43
N GLU A 675 -37.26 10.48 37.19
CA GLU A 675 -36.32 10.39 36.05
C GLU A 675 -35.40 9.16 36.12
N SER A 676 -35.21 8.62 37.32
CA SER A 676 -34.38 7.45 37.58
C SER A 676 -35.19 6.13 37.52
N TYR A 677 -36.52 6.19 37.52
CA TYR A 677 -37.39 5.02 37.39
C TYR A 677 -37.52 4.59 35.92
N ARG A 678 -36.49 3.90 35.43
CA ARG A 678 -36.45 3.37 34.07
C ARG A 678 -37.33 2.11 33.94
N LYS A 679 -38.35 2.17 33.06
CA LYS A 679 -39.25 1.03 32.78
C LYS A 679 -38.59 -0.03 31.89
N THR A 680 -37.90 0.38 30.83
CA THR A 680 -37.13 -0.52 29.94
C THR A 680 -35.81 0.13 29.51
N ILE A 681 -34.83 -0.68 29.09
CA ILE A 681 -33.54 -0.16 28.58
C ILE A 681 -33.72 0.57 27.23
N GLU A 682 -34.75 0.22 26.46
CA GLU A 682 -35.08 0.79 25.15
C GLU A 682 -35.62 2.23 25.25
N ASP A 683 -36.18 2.60 26.41
CA ASP A 683 -36.61 3.96 26.75
C ASP A 683 -35.39 4.88 26.94
N THR A 684 -34.67 5.13 25.85
CA THR A 684 -33.66 6.17 25.76
C THR A 684 -34.36 7.41 25.19
N ASN A 685 -34.70 8.37 26.06
CA ASN A 685 -35.14 9.68 25.60
C ASN A 685 -34.05 10.25 24.69
N ALA A 686 -34.41 10.50 23.43
CA ALA A 686 -33.56 11.08 22.40
C ALA A 686 -33.29 12.58 22.66
#